data_AF-A0A8J2B1Z2-F1
#
_entry.id   AF-A0A8J2B1Z2-F1
#
_cell.length_a   1.000
_cell.length_b   1.000
_cell.length_c   1.000
_cell.angle_alpha   90.00
_cell.angle_beta   90.00
_cell.angle_gamma   90.00
#
_symmetry.space_group_name_H-M   'P 1'
#
loop_
_entity.id
_entity.type
_entity.pdbx_description
1 polymer ?
#
loop_
_entity_poly.entity_id
_entity_poly.type
_entity_poly.pdbx_seq_one_letter_code
_entity_poly.pdbx_strand_id
1 'polypeptide(L)'
;MDDTVSMNSSSGAVFSAGFAEESGKPSGGRATANGQQKAGGQNAANAQQQQVGQANGDGGPDSEGAALLKPSPPKPVLSFRERFLPFQPIPWWLMMILIVAFFTDLRWRFHESPCAVLGISDPVTSGSIKKAFRNVSLCTHPDRLRAKLRRAPTAAEEVAGQTLFNRHTQARDELVKFLDLKQRRREIRKERRNKRRRKQGLPPLEADEEEEAPIEAKCSDLDAGLNWRQFFQELASIEAVSEIGAALYEFMYQLITFQQGFLTTVAISFWFIFLYRMIKELYRWSLSAGFGLPLYVVGAIISRPLPTLIRFFSLPFLRVMVFWEELRGGTSEEHALLSPREADQDKKDEAAPVKASSRHVAAATDKTETHLRKRRVDKKKKEKDAEVAEKLLEGPADEEEDGDKQLPPAIEMVPQHQRAVVEGQNPAAGAPRGGATTTTLPGQPSTEDAMVSRAHLGVLEILRLRSDTPNKARMQVAAATQFDLLLPLTKPIIPLLMLVCTGQVWSGLLSSIFVSQFLRSFVPQMNYETHHLLCFAFGFLHTLLGLDVGQVEAHADKENAVLLLQWTWGLKDMVSICNMIMFGAFVASLSRNGNEPQFCNSFASGMGMRLLTTFDFFSQIPFQENVIAYYEQLQADLGVKMQSVDEVLTNARPDIGDCAGGFFRHAAAGDESLALYLSYFAKMFLVILPGLNAVQWFSRAVSGAKGMHGKNVRRRKRLMRVLTRMVLGAAAVLQCVLLLFVFNLNAANGALLNLWLAFLLGAVFESYLACEEIRGAFRQFVTAVVFIFI
;
A
#
# COMPACT_ATOMS: atom_id res chain seq x y z
N MET A 1 41.26 -3.51 -58.50
CA MET A 1 41.97 -4.47 -59.34
C MET A 1 42.20 -5.68 -58.48
N ASP A 2 41.79 -6.80 -59.06
CA ASP A 2 41.84 -8.19 -58.61
C ASP A 2 40.70 -8.71 -57.73
N ASP A 3 40.18 -9.81 -58.27
CA ASP A 3 38.86 -10.42 -58.22
C ASP A 3 38.91 -11.73 -57.42
N THR A 4 37.73 -12.15 -56.94
CA THR A 4 37.26 -13.55 -56.73
C THR A 4 37.99 -14.38 -55.65
N VAL A 5 37.35 -15.21 -54.82
CA VAL A 5 36.40 -16.30 -55.10
C VAL A 5 35.58 -16.59 -53.82
N SER A 6 34.25 -16.63 -53.91
CA SER A 6 33.36 -17.19 -52.88
C SER A 6 32.84 -18.55 -53.35
N MET A 7 33.17 -19.62 -52.63
CA MET A 7 32.55 -20.94 -52.82
C MET A 7 31.37 -21.12 -51.86
N ASN A 8 30.22 -21.43 -52.45
CA ASN A 8 28.98 -21.84 -51.82
C ASN A 8 28.80 -23.36 -51.99
N SER A 9 28.55 -24.07 -50.88
CA SER A 9 27.84 -25.37 -50.78
C SER A 9 27.84 -25.75 -49.28
N SER A 10 26.81 -26.24 -48.61
CA SER A 10 25.62 -27.01 -49.04
C SER A 10 24.60 -27.12 -47.89
N SER A 11 23.32 -27.02 -48.25
CA SER A 11 22.22 -27.94 -47.90
C SER A 11 21.85 -28.24 -46.44
N GLY A 12 20.65 -27.77 -46.04
CA GLY A 12 19.84 -28.32 -44.95
C GLY A 12 18.36 -28.23 -45.30
N ALA A 13 17.70 -29.37 -45.40
CA ALA A 13 16.42 -29.59 -46.09
C ALA A 13 15.18 -29.09 -45.32
N VAL A 14 14.19 -28.65 -46.10
CA VAL A 14 12.84 -28.28 -45.70
C VAL A 14 11.96 -29.54 -45.72
N PHE A 15 11.28 -29.84 -44.60
CA PHE A 15 10.20 -30.83 -44.55
C PHE A 15 8.86 -30.09 -44.47
N SER A 16 8.12 -30.11 -45.57
CA SER A 16 6.69 -29.77 -45.63
C SER A 16 5.90 -31.07 -45.77
N ALA A 17 4.90 -31.27 -44.91
CA ALA A 17 3.87 -32.29 -45.09
C ALA A 17 2.51 -31.60 -45.04
N GLY A 18 1.84 -31.55 -46.19
CA GLY A 18 0.42 -31.24 -46.31
C GLY A 18 -0.41 -32.49 -46.10
N PHE A 19 -1.66 -32.30 -45.65
CA PHE A 19 -2.72 -33.29 -45.81
C PHE A 19 -4.01 -32.58 -46.20
N ALA A 20 -4.72 -33.24 -47.12
CA ALA A 20 -5.75 -32.70 -47.98
C ALA A 20 -7.15 -32.69 -47.36
N GLU A 21 -7.89 -31.68 -47.80
CA GLU A 21 -9.29 -31.61 -48.22
C GLU A 21 -10.04 -32.96 -48.38
N GLU A 22 -11.22 -33.06 -47.75
CA GLU A 22 -12.32 -33.88 -48.28
C GLU A 22 -13.68 -33.25 -47.97
N SER A 23 -14.39 -32.90 -49.04
CA SER A 23 -15.72 -32.32 -49.08
C SER A 23 -16.79 -33.39 -49.29
N GLY A 24 -17.90 -33.35 -48.55
CA GLY A 24 -19.07 -34.20 -48.79
C GLY A 24 -20.38 -33.64 -48.26
N LYS A 25 -21.17 -33.02 -49.14
CA LYS A 25 -22.65 -32.90 -49.12
C LYS A 25 -23.18 -33.88 -50.20
N PRO A 26 -24.47 -34.31 -50.29
CA PRO A 26 -25.66 -33.47 -50.09
C PRO A 26 -26.99 -34.17 -49.63
N SER A 27 -28.05 -33.35 -49.57
CA SER A 27 -29.50 -33.68 -49.67
C SER A 27 -30.15 -34.35 -48.44
N GLY A 28 -31.40 -34.07 -48.05
CA GLY A 28 -32.48 -33.23 -48.53
C GLY A 28 -33.72 -33.56 -47.68
N GLY A 29 -34.69 -32.64 -47.52
CA GLY A 29 -35.95 -32.98 -46.85
C GLY A 29 -36.70 -31.78 -46.29
N ARG A 30 -37.87 -31.52 -46.85
CA ARG A 30 -38.77 -30.37 -46.71
C ARG A 30 -40.11 -30.89 -46.18
N ALA A 31 -40.83 -30.10 -45.36
CA ALA A 31 -42.31 -30.04 -45.13
C ALA A 31 -42.60 -29.73 -43.64
N THR A 32 -43.10 -28.55 -43.25
CA THR A 32 -44.49 -27.99 -43.29
C THR A 32 -45.53 -28.74 -42.46
N ALA A 33 -46.13 -28.02 -41.49
CA ALA A 33 -47.57 -27.93 -41.15
C ALA A 33 -47.73 -27.63 -39.64
N ASN A 34 -48.20 -26.45 -39.24
CA ASN A 34 -49.60 -26.10 -38.97
C ASN A 34 -50.31 -27.00 -37.93
N GLY A 35 -50.73 -26.38 -36.82
CA GLY A 35 -51.58 -26.99 -35.80
C GLY A 35 -52.13 -25.94 -34.82
N GLN A 36 -53.26 -25.38 -35.18
CA GLN A 36 -54.08 -24.42 -34.44
C GLN A 36 -54.86 -25.07 -33.26
N GLN A 37 -55.21 -24.22 -32.29
CA GLN A 37 -56.47 -24.18 -31.51
C GLN A 37 -56.82 -25.28 -30.46
N LYS A 38 -57.02 -24.83 -29.20
CA LYS A 38 -58.29 -24.78 -28.41
C LYS A 38 -57.92 -24.70 -26.91
N ALA A 39 -58.28 -23.67 -26.16
CA ALA A 39 -59.60 -23.21 -25.69
C ALA A 39 -60.19 -24.05 -24.54
N GLY A 40 -60.52 -23.35 -23.44
CA GLY A 40 -61.35 -23.80 -22.30
C GLY A 40 -60.53 -24.28 -21.10
N GLY A 41 -60.78 -23.87 -19.85
CA GLY A 41 -61.80 -23.02 -19.27
C GLY A 41 -61.78 -23.21 -17.74
N GLN A 42 -62.01 -22.11 -17.02
CA GLN A 42 -62.78 -21.94 -15.77
C GLN A 42 -62.66 -22.94 -14.58
N ASN A 43 -62.30 -22.41 -13.40
CA ASN A 43 -63.14 -22.28 -12.18
C ASN A 43 -62.26 -21.99 -10.94
N ALA A 44 -62.42 -20.82 -10.29
CA ALA A 44 -63.27 -20.56 -9.11
C ALA A 44 -62.64 -21.09 -7.81
N ALA A 45 -62.09 -20.21 -6.97
CA ALA A 45 -62.76 -19.51 -5.86
C ALA A 45 -62.57 -20.25 -4.52
N ASN A 46 -61.90 -19.61 -3.56
CA ASN A 46 -62.39 -19.55 -2.19
C ASN A 46 -61.74 -18.41 -1.41
N ALA A 47 -62.61 -17.68 -0.71
CA ALA A 47 -62.35 -16.48 0.05
C ALA A 47 -62.39 -16.79 1.56
N GLN A 48 -61.81 -15.85 2.33
CA GLN A 48 -62.19 -15.44 3.69
C GLN A 48 -62.25 -16.46 4.82
N GLN A 49 -61.45 -16.21 5.87
CA GLN A 49 -62.02 -15.85 7.18
C GLN A 49 -61.00 -15.13 8.09
N GLN A 50 -61.35 -13.90 8.46
CA GLN A 50 -60.91 -13.24 9.69
C GLN A 50 -61.53 -13.96 10.89
N GLN A 51 -60.81 -14.07 12.00
CA GLN A 51 -61.44 -13.91 13.31
C GLN A 51 -60.52 -13.20 14.30
N VAL A 52 -61.12 -12.16 14.87
CA VAL A 52 -60.72 -11.35 16.01
C VAL A 52 -60.95 -12.17 17.28
N GLY A 53 -60.02 -12.10 18.24
CA GLY A 53 -60.20 -12.66 19.58
C GLY A 53 -59.31 -11.93 20.59
N GLN A 54 -59.86 -10.86 21.19
CA GLN A 54 -59.38 -10.33 22.46
C GLN A 54 -59.66 -11.34 23.58
N ALA A 55 -58.68 -11.57 24.46
CA ALA A 55 -58.95 -12.00 25.83
C ALA A 55 -57.89 -11.40 26.76
N ASN A 56 -58.36 -10.53 27.65
CA ASN A 56 -57.68 -10.12 28.87
C ASN A 56 -57.47 -11.36 29.76
N GLY A 57 -56.33 -11.41 30.46
CA GLY A 57 -56.04 -12.40 31.48
C GLY A 57 -54.87 -11.95 32.34
N ASP A 58 -55.20 -11.27 33.43
CA ASP A 58 -54.33 -11.02 34.58
C ASP A 58 -53.87 -12.33 35.24
N GLY A 59 -52.66 -12.32 35.80
CA GLY A 59 -52.33 -13.09 37.01
C GLY A 59 -51.38 -14.28 36.84
N GLY A 60 -50.14 -14.10 37.31
CA GLY A 60 -49.26 -15.21 37.72
C GLY A 60 -47.76 -14.92 37.56
N PRO A 61 -47.03 -14.60 38.65
CA PRO A 61 -45.58 -14.70 38.67
C PRO A 61 -45.16 -16.17 38.87
N ASP A 62 -43.90 -16.46 38.57
CA ASP A 62 -43.19 -17.72 38.87
C ASP A 62 -43.34 -18.84 37.84
N SER A 63 -42.59 -18.71 36.75
CA SER A 63 -41.84 -19.86 36.24
C SER A 63 -40.54 -19.39 35.61
N GLU A 64 -39.43 -19.66 36.31
CA GLU A 64 -38.09 -19.68 35.74
C GLU A 64 -38.06 -20.68 34.59
N GLY A 65 -38.38 -20.19 33.39
CA GLY A 65 -38.15 -20.90 32.14
C GLY A 65 -36.64 -21.03 31.95
N ALA A 66 -36.09 -22.13 32.47
CA ALA A 66 -34.82 -22.68 32.01
C ALA A 66 -34.95 -22.88 30.50
N ALA A 67 -34.53 -21.86 29.74
CA ALA A 67 -34.40 -21.91 28.30
C ALA A 67 -33.43 -23.05 28.00
N LEU A 68 -34.00 -24.21 27.71
CA LEU A 68 -33.33 -25.43 27.34
C LEU A 68 -32.49 -25.09 26.10
N LEU A 69 -31.22 -24.77 26.32
CA LEU A 69 -30.23 -24.52 25.28
C LEU A 69 -30.19 -25.79 24.45
N LYS A 70 -30.92 -25.81 23.33
CA LYS A 70 -30.85 -26.86 22.32
C LYS A 70 -29.36 -27.07 22.05
N PRO A 71 -28.79 -28.26 22.34
CA PRO A 71 -27.39 -28.49 22.10
C PRO A 71 -27.12 -28.18 20.64
N SER A 72 -26.18 -27.26 20.39
CA SER A 72 -25.75 -26.92 19.04
C SER A 72 -25.39 -28.23 18.33
N PRO A 73 -25.89 -28.48 17.11
CA PRO A 73 -25.60 -29.72 16.41
C PRO A 73 -24.08 -29.94 16.38
N PRO A 74 -23.60 -31.17 16.65
CA PRO A 74 -22.17 -31.45 16.67
C PRO A 74 -21.56 -31.00 15.35
N LYS A 75 -20.55 -30.11 15.43
CA LYS A 75 -19.84 -29.61 14.24
C LYS A 75 -19.38 -30.83 13.44
N PRO A 76 -19.72 -30.93 12.14
CA PRO A 76 -19.34 -32.10 11.35
C PRO A 76 -17.83 -32.26 11.41
N VAL A 77 -17.36 -33.42 11.88
CA VAL A 77 -15.95 -33.75 11.90
C VAL A 77 -15.54 -33.97 10.45
N LEU A 78 -15.08 -32.89 9.79
CA LEU A 78 -14.59 -32.93 8.42
C LEU A 78 -13.57 -34.06 8.30
N SER A 79 -13.78 -34.94 7.32
CA SER A 79 -12.94 -36.11 7.11
C SER A 79 -11.49 -35.69 6.85
N PHE A 80 -10.52 -36.54 7.21
CA PHE A 80 -9.09 -36.28 6.96
C PHE A 80 -8.84 -35.93 5.48
N ARG A 81 -9.58 -36.56 4.56
CA ARG A 81 -9.50 -36.30 3.12
C ARG A 81 -10.01 -34.89 2.76
N GLU A 82 -11.10 -34.42 3.36
CA GLU A 82 -11.61 -33.04 3.14
C GLU A 82 -10.74 -31.97 3.83
N ARG A 83 -9.95 -32.33 4.85
CA ARG A 83 -8.95 -31.41 5.45
C ARG A 83 -7.66 -31.29 4.65
N PHE A 84 -7.23 -32.36 3.98
CA PHE A 84 -5.91 -32.42 3.33
C PHE A 84 -5.95 -32.40 1.79
N LEU A 85 -7.10 -32.64 1.15
CA LEU A 85 -7.25 -32.71 -0.31
C LEU A 85 -8.32 -31.82 -0.98
N PRO A 86 -8.69 -30.61 -0.50
CA PRO A 86 -9.31 -29.63 -1.39
C PRO A 86 -8.24 -28.78 -2.07
N PHE A 87 -8.52 -28.32 -3.29
CA PHE A 87 -7.82 -27.26 -4.01
C PHE A 87 -7.93 -25.92 -3.26
N GLN A 88 -7.44 -25.88 -2.01
CA GLN A 88 -7.44 -24.71 -1.18
C GLN A 88 -6.28 -23.80 -1.57
N PRO A 89 -6.50 -22.48 -1.53
CA PRO A 89 -5.45 -21.51 -1.75
C PRO A 89 -4.38 -21.60 -0.65
N ILE A 90 -3.19 -21.09 -0.96
CA ILE A 90 -2.15 -20.88 0.05
C ILE A 90 -2.71 -19.93 1.12
N PRO A 91 -2.51 -20.21 2.42
CA PRO A 91 -2.90 -19.30 3.49
C PRO A 91 -2.40 -17.89 3.23
N TRP A 92 -3.24 -16.89 3.49
CA TRP A 92 -2.93 -15.49 3.18
C TRP A 92 -1.59 -15.01 3.75
N TRP A 93 -1.16 -15.53 4.90
CA TRP A 93 0.11 -15.16 5.53
C TRP A 93 1.33 -15.71 4.80
N LEU A 94 1.26 -16.96 4.29
CA LEU A 94 2.29 -17.50 3.40
C LEU A 94 2.33 -16.70 2.12
N MET A 95 1.16 -16.32 1.59
CA MET A 95 1.10 -15.41 0.46
C MET A 95 1.75 -14.06 0.78
N MET A 96 1.63 -13.50 2.00
CA MET A 96 2.33 -12.25 2.35
C MET A 96 3.83 -12.41 2.36
N ILE A 97 4.35 -13.51 2.87
CA ILE A 97 5.78 -13.80 2.82
C ILE A 97 6.22 -13.90 1.35
N LEU A 98 5.45 -14.61 0.51
CA LEU A 98 5.74 -14.73 -0.92
C LEU A 98 5.64 -13.38 -1.66
N ILE A 99 4.70 -12.50 -1.29
CA ILE A 99 4.58 -11.16 -1.85
C ILE A 99 5.79 -10.30 -1.49
N VAL A 100 6.17 -10.28 -0.21
CA VAL A 100 7.34 -9.52 0.25
C VAL A 100 8.59 -10.04 -0.46
N ALA A 101 8.77 -11.36 -0.52
CA ALA A 101 9.87 -11.98 -1.24
C ALA A 101 9.84 -11.62 -2.73
N PHE A 102 8.67 -11.67 -3.37
CA PHE A 102 8.48 -11.34 -4.78
C PHE A 102 8.80 -9.88 -5.07
N PHE A 103 8.30 -8.91 -4.29
CA PHE A 103 8.60 -7.50 -4.50
C PHE A 103 10.06 -7.16 -4.19
N THR A 104 10.63 -7.81 -3.18
CA THR A 104 12.05 -7.71 -2.86
C THR A 104 12.89 -8.22 -4.04
N ASP A 105 12.59 -9.41 -4.54
CA ASP A 105 13.25 -10.00 -5.72
C ASP A 105 13.06 -9.13 -6.95
N LEU A 106 11.86 -8.55 -7.14
CA LEU A 106 11.56 -7.67 -8.25
C LEU A 106 12.40 -6.37 -8.19
N ARG A 107 12.53 -5.77 -7.00
CA ARG A 107 13.39 -4.62 -6.81
C ARG A 107 14.85 -4.97 -7.12
N TRP A 108 15.40 -5.99 -6.45
CA TRP A 108 16.82 -6.31 -6.57
C TRP A 108 17.18 -6.75 -7.99
N ARG A 109 16.45 -7.70 -8.57
CA ARG A 109 16.79 -8.25 -9.88
C ARG A 109 16.58 -7.28 -11.01
N PHE A 110 15.59 -6.38 -10.93
CA PHE A 110 15.20 -5.59 -12.10
C PHE A 110 15.54 -4.11 -11.99
N HIS A 111 15.63 -3.57 -10.78
CA HIS A 111 15.95 -2.16 -10.59
C HIS A 111 17.45 -1.93 -10.37
N GLU A 112 18.04 -2.73 -9.47
CA GLU A 112 19.39 -2.52 -8.97
C GLU A 112 20.43 -3.44 -9.62
N SER A 113 20.02 -4.58 -10.20
CA SER A 113 20.97 -5.48 -10.85
C SER A 113 21.62 -4.85 -12.08
N PRO A 114 22.96 -4.77 -12.15
CA PRO A 114 23.65 -4.21 -13.31
C PRO A 114 23.45 -5.07 -14.57
N CYS A 115 23.17 -6.37 -14.41
CA CYS A 115 22.80 -7.25 -15.51
C CYS A 115 21.47 -6.85 -16.16
N ALA A 116 20.44 -6.58 -15.35
CA ALA A 116 19.14 -6.18 -15.87
C ALA A 116 19.20 -4.79 -16.52
N VAL A 117 19.98 -3.87 -15.95
CA VAL A 117 20.22 -2.54 -16.51
C VAL A 117 20.86 -2.64 -17.90
N LEU A 118 21.83 -3.54 -18.11
CA LEU A 118 22.46 -3.75 -19.42
C LEU A 118 21.72 -4.73 -20.34
N GLY A 119 20.71 -5.45 -19.84
CA GLY A 119 20.00 -6.48 -20.59
C GLY A 119 20.86 -7.70 -20.94
N ILE A 120 21.84 -8.04 -20.09
CA ILE A 120 22.72 -9.20 -20.30
C ILE A 120 22.04 -10.44 -19.71
N SER A 121 21.94 -11.50 -20.50
CA SER A 121 21.61 -12.85 -20.03
C SER A 121 22.89 -13.67 -19.83
N ASP A 122 22.82 -14.70 -18.99
CA ASP A 122 23.95 -15.59 -18.71
C ASP A 122 24.53 -16.25 -19.97
N PRO A 123 25.87 -16.43 -20.08
CA PRO A 123 26.90 -16.00 -19.13
C PRO A 123 27.40 -14.55 -19.32
N VAL A 124 27.77 -13.91 -18.22
CA VAL A 124 28.43 -12.59 -18.17
C VAL A 124 29.93 -12.76 -18.44
N THR A 125 30.39 -12.15 -19.52
CA THR A 125 31.80 -12.09 -19.93
C THR A 125 32.17 -10.64 -20.24
N SER A 126 33.46 -10.30 -20.24
CA SER A 126 33.92 -8.96 -20.63
C SER A 126 33.48 -8.60 -22.06
N GLY A 127 33.42 -9.59 -22.96
CA GLY A 127 32.90 -9.46 -24.31
C GLY A 127 31.40 -9.16 -24.34
N SER A 128 30.58 -9.88 -23.56
CA SER A 128 29.13 -9.63 -23.49
C SER A 128 28.81 -8.27 -22.87
N ILE A 129 29.55 -7.84 -21.83
CA ILE A 129 29.43 -6.49 -21.25
C ILE A 129 29.73 -5.41 -22.29
N LYS A 130 30.86 -5.52 -23.00
CA LYS A 130 31.24 -4.55 -24.06
C LYS A 130 30.20 -4.50 -25.18
N LYS A 131 29.71 -5.67 -25.63
CA LYS A 131 28.68 -5.76 -26.68
C LYS A 131 27.36 -5.14 -26.23
N ALA A 132 26.88 -5.48 -25.04
CA ALA A 132 25.66 -4.93 -24.47
C ALA A 132 25.78 -3.42 -24.27
N PHE A 133 26.83 -2.94 -23.61
CA PHE A 133 27.05 -1.51 -23.42
C PHE A 133 27.15 -0.74 -24.75
N ARG A 134 27.83 -1.30 -25.76
CA ARG A 134 27.88 -0.71 -27.10
C ARG A 134 26.47 -0.60 -27.70
N ASN A 135 25.66 -1.65 -27.62
CA ASN A 135 24.29 -1.63 -28.12
C ASN A 135 23.46 -0.57 -27.39
N VAL A 136 23.48 -0.56 -26.06
CA VAL A 136 22.72 0.39 -25.24
C VAL A 136 23.15 1.83 -25.47
N SER A 137 24.45 2.07 -25.65
CA SER A 137 24.98 3.41 -25.95
C SER A 137 24.48 3.98 -27.30
N LEU A 138 24.01 3.14 -28.23
CA LEU A 138 23.45 3.62 -29.50
C LEU A 138 22.11 4.36 -29.31
N CYS A 139 21.33 4.03 -28.28
CA CYS A 139 20.04 4.67 -27.99
C CYS A 139 20.03 5.53 -26.73
N THR A 140 21.18 5.74 -26.10
CA THR A 140 21.29 6.54 -24.86
C THR A 140 22.36 7.62 -24.95
N HIS A 141 23.45 7.40 -25.69
CA HIS A 141 24.50 8.42 -25.81
C HIS A 141 24.00 9.64 -26.61
N PRO A 142 24.18 10.89 -26.14
CA PRO A 142 23.60 12.09 -26.75
C PRO A 142 23.96 12.25 -28.24
N ASP A 143 25.22 12.03 -28.60
CA ASP A 143 25.64 12.15 -30.01
C ASP A 143 25.08 11.03 -30.92
N ARG A 144 24.97 9.80 -30.40
CA ARG A 144 24.46 8.66 -31.18
C ARG A 144 22.94 8.71 -31.29
N LEU A 145 22.28 9.30 -30.29
CA LEU A 145 20.85 9.52 -30.26
C LEU A 145 20.40 10.37 -31.46
N ARG A 146 21.18 11.39 -31.85
CA ARG A 146 20.89 12.21 -33.05
C ARG A 146 20.84 11.36 -34.32
N ALA A 147 21.78 10.43 -34.48
CA ALA A 147 21.82 9.52 -35.62
C ALA A 147 20.65 8.53 -35.61
N LYS A 148 20.25 8.03 -34.43
CA LYS A 148 19.14 7.09 -34.28
C LYS A 148 17.78 7.75 -34.56
N LEU A 149 17.53 8.93 -34.00
CA LEU A 149 16.26 9.66 -34.13
C LEU A 149 16.07 10.28 -35.53
N ARG A 150 17.14 10.43 -36.32
CA ARG A 150 17.13 11.13 -37.63
C ARG A 150 16.61 12.58 -37.55
N ARG A 151 16.65 13.17 -36.35
CA ARG A 151 16.34 14.57 -36.04
C ARG A 151 17.16 15.01 -34.83
N ALA A 152 17.22 16.32 -34.58
CA ALA A 152 17.77 16.81 -33.33
C ALA A 152 16.89 16.30 -32.16
N PRO A 153 17.49 15.73 -31.10
CA PRO A 153 16.78 15.38 -29.89
C PRO A 153 16.25 16.65 -29.22
N THR A 154 15.09 16.56 -28.58
CA THR A 154 14.64 17.66 -27.71
C THR A 154 15.51 17.72 -26.45
N ALA A 155 15.51 18.85 -25.74
CA ALA A 155 16.28 18.97 -24.49
C ALA A 155 15.91 17.88 -23.47
N ALA A 156 14.61 17.55 -23.34
CA ALA A 156 14.14 16.47 -22.47
C ALA A 156 14.64 15.09 -22.91
N GLU A 157 14.73 14.84 -24.23
CA GLU A 157 15.26 13.58 -24.77
C GLU A 157 16.78 13.45 -24.57
N GLU A 158 17.52 14.56 -24.69
CA GLU A 158 18.96 14.60 -24.45
C GLU A 158 19.28 14.35 -22.97
N VAL A 159 18.54 14.99 -22.05
CA VAL A 159 18.65 14.76 -20.61
C VAL A 159 18.29 13.32 -20.26
N ALA A 160 17.18 12.78 -20.78
CA ALA A 160 16.80 11.39 -20.54
C ALA A 160 17.85 10.40 -21.08
N GLY A 161 18.36 10.64 -22.28
CA GLY A 161 19.44 9.84 -22.88
C GLY A 161 20.70 9.84 -22.01
N GLN A 162 21.14 11.03 -21.57
CA GLN A 162 22.32 11.19 -20.72
C GLN A 162 22.15 10.46 -19.38
N THR A 163 20.99 10.58 -18.75
CA THR A 163 20.68 9.92 -17.48
C THR A 163 20.70 8.39 -17.62
N LEU A 164 20.07 7.85 -18.66
CA LEU A 164 20.16 6.41 -18.96
C LEU A 164 21.60 5.99 -19.23
N PHE A 165 22.34 6.77 -20.04
CA PHE A 165 23.73 6.48 -20.36
C PHE A 165 24.63 6.41 -19.12
N ASN A 166 24.46 7.35 -18.17
CA ASN A 166 25.17 7.34 -16.89
C ASN A 166 24.85 6.08 -16.09
N ARG A 167 23.56 5.71 -16.00
CA ARG A 167 23.12 4.48 -15.31
C ARG A 167 23.72 3.22 -15.95
N HIS A 168 23.74 3.13 -17.28
CA HIS A 168 24.36 2.01 -17.98
C HIS A 168 25.88 1.98 -17.83
N THR A 169 26.52 3.14 -17.73
CA THR A 169 27.96 3.25 -17.50
C THR A 169 28.33 2.74 -16.11
N GLN A 170 27.57 3.15 -15.08
CA GLN A 170 27.73 2.63 -13.72
C GLN A 170 27.56 1.10 -13.68
N ALA A 171 26.48 0.58 -14.28
CA ALA A 171 26.23 -0.86 -14.32
C ALA A 171 27.36 -1.64 -15.02
N ARG A 172 27.91 -1.09 -16.11
CA ARG A 172 29.08 -1.65 -16.79
C ARG A 172 30.29 -1.71 -15.86
N ASP A 173 30.58 -0.61 -15.17
CA ASP A 173 31.77 -0.51 -14.31
C ASP A 173 31.67 -1.44 -13.11
N GLU A 174 30.48 -1.61 -12.53
CA GLU A 174 30.21 -2.58 -11.47
C GLU A 174 30.43 -4.03 -11.95
N LEU A 175 29.95 -4.37 -13.14
CA LEU A 175 30.14 -5.71 -13.73
C LEU A 175 31.61 -5.98 -14.06
N VAL A 176 32.34 -5.00 -14.61
CA VAL A 176 33.78 -5.13 -14.89
C VAL A 176 34.55 -5.34 -13.58
N LYS A 177 34.29 -4.51 -12.56
CA LYS A 177 34.89 -4.65 -11.23
C LYS A 177 34.60 -6.02 -10.63
N PHE A 178 33.39 -6.55 -10.80
CA PHE A 178 33.05 -7.88 -10.33
C PHE A 178 33.84 -8.98 -11.05
N LEU A 179 33.97 -8.91 -12.38
CA LEU A 179 34.78 -9.85 -13.15
C LEU A 179 36.26 -9.78 -12.75
N ASP A 180 36.80 -8.58 -12.55
CA ASP A 180 38.18 -8.38 -12.09
C ASP A 180 38.40 -8.97 -10.68
N LEU A 181 37.44 -8.78 -9.77
CA LEU A 181 37.48 -9.42 -8.45
C LEU A 181 37.41 -10.94 -8.54
N LYS A 182 36.59 -11.50 -9.45
CA LYS A 182 36.49 -12.94 -9.68
C LYS A 182 37.80 -13.49 -10.28
N GLN A 183 38.41 -12.75 -11.20
CA GLN A 183 39.73 -13.04 -11.77
C GLN A 183 40.80 -13.08 -10.69
N ARG A 184 40.90 -12.02 -9.88
CA ARG A 184 41.85 -11.92 -8.78
C ARG A 184 41.66 -13.04 -7.76
N ARG A 185 40.41 -13.42 -7.46
CA ARG A 185 40.11 -14.57 -6.58
C ARG A 185 40.57 -15.90 -7.20
N ARG A 186 40.44 -16.09 -8.51
CA ARG A 186 40.99 -17.27 -9.22
C ARG A 186 42.51 -17.29 -9.13
N GLU A 187 43.18 -16.18 -9.43
CA GLU A 187 44.64 -16.05 -9.34
C GLU A 187 45.18 -16.35 -7.93
N ILE A 188 44.55 -15.79 -6.88
CA ILE A 188 44.93 -16.08 -5.49
C ILE A 188 44.72 -17.57 -5.16
N ARG A 189 43.65 -18.20 -5.65
CA ARG A 189 43.42 -19.64 -5.44
C ARG A 189 44.47 -20.48 -6.16
N LYS A 190 44.84 -20.13 -7.39
CA LYS A 190 45.94 -20.75 -8.14
C LYS A 190 47.25 -20.62 -7.38
N GLU A 191 47.57 -19.42 -6.90
CA GLU A 191 48.78 -19.17 -6.10
C GLU A 191 48.80 -19.98 -4.81
N ARG A 192 47.68 -20.06 -4.07
CA ARG A 192 47.55 -20.89 -2.86
C ARG A 192 47.70 -22.38 -3.16
N ARG A 193 47.14 -22.88 -4.27
CA ARG A 193 47.32 -24.28 -4.72
C ARG A 193 48.77 -24.56 -5.08
N ASN A 194 49.41 -23.68 -5.85
CA ASN A 194 50.81 -23.80 -6.22
C ASN A 194 51.73 -23.74 -5.00
N LYS A 195 51.45 -22.87 -4.01
CA LYS A 195 52.14 -22.85 -2.72
C LYS A 195 51.99 -24.18 -1.95
N ARG A 196 50.81 -24.79 -1.94
CA ARG A 196 50.58 -26.11 -1.31
C ARG A 196 51.32 -27.23 -2.04
N ARG A 197 51.30 -27.24 -3.38
CA ARG A 197 52.03 -28.22 -4.21
C ARG A 197 53.54 -28.12 -3.99
N ARG A 198 54.10 -26.90 -3.98
CA ARG A 198 55.52 -26.68 -3.66
C ARG A 198 55.90 -27.24 -2.28
N LYS A 199 55.04 -27.05 -1.27
CA LYS A 199 55.25 -27.64 0.07
C LYS A 199 55.20 -29.17 0.08
N GLN A 200 54.52 -29.78 -0.89
CA GLN A 200 54.43 -31.24 -1.06
C GLN A 200 55.52 -31.80 -1.99
N GLY A 201 56.46 -30.98 -2.47
CA GLY A 201 57.47 -31.41 -3.46
C GLY A 201 56.90 -31.65 -4.86
N LEU A 202 55.65 -31.26 -5.12
CA LEU A 202 55.03 -31.35 -6.44
C LEU A 202 55.38 -30.11 -7.27
N PRO A 203 55.61 -30.26 -8.59
CA PRO A 203 55.80 -29.11 -9.48
C PRO A 203 54.54 -28.22 -9.44
N PRO A 204 54.67 -26.90 -9.71
CA PRO A 204 53.51 -26.03 -9.91
C PRO A 204 52.55 -26.64 -10.94
N LEU A 205 51.25 -26.38 -10.82
CA LEU A 205 50.37 -26.60 -11.97
C LEU A 205 50.91 -25.71 -13.09
N GLU A 206 51.37 -26.32 -14.18
CA GLU A 206 51.51 -25.60 -15.43
C GLU A 206 50.12 -25.08 -15.81
N ALA A 207 50.04 -24.06 -16.65
CA ALA A 207 48.75 -23.55 -17.10
C ALA A 207 48.09 -24.63 -17.95
N ASP A 208 47.45 -25.61 -17.29
CA ASP A 208 46.68 -26.65 -17.95
C ASP A 208 45.61 -25.94 -18.79
N GLU A 209 45.41 -26.39 -20.03
CA GLU A 209 44.49 -25.77 -21.01
C GLU A 209 43.05 -25.62 -20.49
N GLU A 210 42.66 -26.37 -19.44
CA GLU A 210 41.39 -26.20 -18.72
C GLU A 210 41.27 -24.87 -17.96
N GLU A 211 42.37 -24.15 -17.71
CA GLU A 211 42.39 -22.94 -16.88
C GLU A 211 42.36 -21.61 -17.66
N GLU A 212 42.30 -21.67 -19.01
CA GLU A 212 42.03 -20.53 -19.90
C GLU A 212 40.53 -20.29 -20.17
N ALA A 213 39.65 -21.17 -19.67
CA ALA A 213 38.22 -20.99 -19.83
C ALA A 213 37.82 -19.57 -19.38
N PRO A 214 37.16 -18.78 -20.25
CA PRO A 214 36.83 -17.39 -19.98
C PRO A 214 36.11 -17.29 -18.64
N ILE A 215 36.37 -16.22 -17.90
CA ILE A 215 35.75 -16.01 -16.60
C ILE A 215 34.27 -15.71 -16.84
N GLU A 216 33.48 -16.79 -16.82
CA GLU A 216 32.04 -16.70 -16.90
C GLU A 216 31.49 -16.47 -15.48
N ALA A 217 30.76 -15.38 -15.33
CA ALA A 217 29.90 -15.16 -14.19
C ALA A 217 28.45 -15.36 -14.62
N LYS A 218 27.64 -15.93 -13.75
CA LYS A 218 26.19 -15.83 -13.91
C LYS A 218 25.75 -14.50 -13.33
N CYS A 219 24.82 -13.80 -13.94
CA CYS A 219 24.05 -12.71 -13.36
C CYS A 219 23.45 -13.16 -12.03
N SER A 220 23.01 -14.42 -11.93
CA SER A 220 22.60 -14.98 -10.65
C SER A 220 23.70 -14.98 -9.59
N ASP A 221 24.99 -15.02 -9.95
CA ASP A 221 26.11 -14.92 -9.00
C ASP A 221 26.31 -13.49 -8.50
N LEU A 222 26.02 -12.49 -9.34
CA LEU A 222 26.01 -11.08 -8.96
C LEU A 222 24.81 -10.77 -8.07
N ASP A 223 23.64 -11.28 -8.44
CA ASP A 223 22.42 -11.18 -7.65
C ASP A 223 22.53 -12.03 -6.35
N ALA A 224 23.34 -13.08 -6.36
CA ALA A 224 23.62 -13.92 -5.19
C ALA A 224 24.52 -13.25 -4.14
N GLY A 225 25.01 -12.02 -4.36
CA GLY A 225 25.55 -11.21 -3.26
C GLY A 225 24.56 -11.00 -2.11
N LEU A 226 23.27 -11.30 -2.35
CA LEU A 226 22.20 -11.42 -1.36
C LEU A 226 21.42 -12.73 -1.56
N ASN A 227 22.15 -13.84 -1.76
CA ASN A 227 21.55 -15.16 -1.64
C ASN A 227 20.94 -15.20 -0.23
N TRP A 228 19.61 -15.35 -0.07
CA TRP A 228 19.02 -15.49 1.27
C TRP A 228 19.76 -16.55 2.08
N ARG A 229 20.29 -17.55 1.39
CA ARG A 229 21.21 -18.52 1.96
C ARG A 229 22.50 -17.91 2.50
N GLN A 230 23.18 -17.02 1.78
CA GLN A 230 24.33 -16.26 2.29
C GLN A 230 23.91 -15.31 3.39
N PHE A 231 22.83 -14.54 3.26
CA PHE A 231 22.35 -13.67 4.35
C PHE A 231 22.03 -14.47 5.61
N PHE A 232 21.32 -15.61 5.50
CA PHE A 232 21.06 -16.50 6.63
C PHE A 232 22.30 -17.24 7.09
N GLN A 233 23.27 -17.57 6.23
CA GLN A 233 24.54 -18.19 6.61
C GLN A 233 25.48 -17.18 7.29
N GLU A 234 25.46 -15.93 6.86
CA GLU A 234 26.15 -14.81 7.50
C GLU A 234 25.48 -14.53 8.83
N LEU A 235 24.15 -14.36 8.90
CA LEU A 235 23.41 -14.25 10.17
C LEU A 235 23.61 -15.46 11.11
N ALA A 236 23.73 -16.67 10.57
CA ALA A 236 23.98 -17.89 11.34
C ALA A 236 25.48 -18.16 11.58
N SER A 237 26.38 -17.33 11.03
CA SER A 237 27.81 -17.45 11.28
C SER A 237 28.10 -17.11 12.73
N ILE A 238 29.08 -17.79 13.33
CA ILE A 238 29.45 -17.57 14.73
C ILE A 238 29.83 -16.10 14.97
N GLU A 239 30.50 -15.48 13.99
CA GLU A 239 30.88 -14.06 14.03
C GLU A 239 29.64 -13.16 14.07
N ALA A 240 28.68 -13.30 13.15
CA ALA A 240 27.47 -12.49 13.18
C ALA A 240 26.60 -12.76 14.41
N VAL A 241 26.51 -14.00 14.88
CA VAL A 241 25.79 -14.30 16.14
C VAL A 241 26.47 -13.59 17.32
N SER A 242 27.81 -13.51 17.33
CA SER A 242 28.54 -12.76 18.36
C SER A 242 28.34 -11.25 18.24
N GLU A 243 28.31 -10.70 17.02
CA GLU A 243 28.05 -9.28 16.77
C GLU A 243 26.60 -8.90 17.11
N ILE A 244 25.64 -9.72 16.73
CA ILE A 244 24.23 -9.57 17.12
C ILE A 244 24.10 -9.69 18.64
N GLY A 245 24.81 -10.62 19.26
CA GLY A 245 24.85 -10.77 20.72
C GLY A 245 25.41 -9.54 21.42
N ALA A 246 26.52 -8.98 20.90
CA ALA A 246 27.12 -7.75 21.41
C ALA A 246 26.20 -6.55 21.20
N ALA A 247 25.61 -6.39 20.02
CA ALA A 247 24.65 -5.34 19.72
C ALA A 247 23.38 -5.44 20.58
N LEU A 248 22.86 -6.66 20.81
CA LEU A 248 21.75 -6.91 21.73
C LEU A 248 22.12 -6.59 23.16
N TYR A 249 23.32 -7.00 23.61
CA TYR A 249 23.81 -6.68 24.94
C TYR A 249 23.93 -5.17 25.14
N GLU A 250 24.54 -4.46 24.20
CA GLU A 250 24.69 -3.01 24.23
C GLU A 250 23.33 -2.33 24.20
N PHE A 251 22.42 -2.75 23.32
CA PHE A 251 21.06 -2.24 23.26
C PHE A 251 20.31 -2.46 24.58
N MET A 252 20.38 -3.66 25.16
CA MET A 252 19.74 -3.96 26.45
C MET A 252 20.38 -3.19 27.60
N TYR A 253 21.71 -3.03 27.59
CA TYR A 253 22.43 -2.22 28.57
C TYR A 253 21.99 -0.76 28.48
N GLN A 254 21.98 -0.17 27.28
CA GLN A 254 21.50 1.19 27.04
C GLN A 254 20.03 1.37 27.45
N LEU A 255 19.20 0.35 27.22
CA LEU A 255 17.80 0.34 27.62
C LEU A 255 17.65 0.35 29.15
N ILE A 256 18.35 -0.54 29.86
CA ILE A 256 18.28 -0.68 31.32
C ILE A 256 18.92 0.52 32.03
N THR A 257 20.00 1.07 31.48
CA THR A 257 20.70 2.25 32.02
C THR A 257 20.06 3.57 31.60
N PHE A 258 19.02 3.55 30.77
CA PHE A 258 18.33 4.73 30.23
C PHE A 258 19.24 5.67 29.41
N GLN A 259 20.35 5.17 28.85
CA GLN A 259 21.25 5.98 28.01
C GLN A 259 20.58 6.52 26.74
N GLN A 260 19.57 5.81 26.23
CA GLN A 260 18.73 6.24 25.09
C GLN A 260 17.65 7.27 25.48
N GLY A 261 17.63 7.71 26.74
CA GLY A 261 16.62 8.59 27.31
C GLY A 261 15.42 7.84 27.88
N PHE A 262 14.85 8.39 28.95
CA PHE A 262 13.75 7.76 29.70
C PHE A 262 12.53 7.43 28.84
N LEU A 263 12.07 8.38 28.00
CA LEU A 263 10.89 8.19 27.15
C LEU A 263 11.10 7.10 26.09
N THR A 264 12.30 7.06 25.50
CA THR A 264 12.68 6.02 24.54
C THR A 264 12.68 4.65 25.20
N THR A 265 13.26 4.53 26.41
CA THR A 265 13.24 3.28 27.17
C THR A 265 11.83 2.81 27.51
N VAL A 266 10.95 3.71 27.98
CA VAL A 266 9.56 3.37 28.29
C VAL A 266 8.83 2.85 27.04
N ALA A 267 9.03 3.53 25.90
CA ALA A 267 8.35 3.16 24.68
C ALA A 267 8.89 1.86 24.07
N ILE A 268 10.21 1.63 24.09
CA ILE A 268 10.82 0.33 23.75
C ILE A 268 10.29 -0.77 24.68
N SER A 269 10.10 -0.49 25.98
CA SER A 269 9.55 -1.45 26.92
C SER A 269 8.09 -1.82 26.59
N PHE A 270 7.25 -0.84 26.25
CA PHE A 270 5.89 -1.11 25.75
C PHE A 270 5.91 -1.94 24.46
N TRP A 271 6.88 -1.69 23.58
CA TRP A 271 7.11 -2.50 22.40
C TRP A 271 7.46 -3.95 22.72
N PHE A 272 8.37 -4.20 23.66
CA PHE A 272 8.69 -5.57 24.09
C PHE A 272 7.49 -6.28 24.71
N ILE A 273 6.68 -5.59 25.52
CA ILE A 273 5.44 -6.15 26.10
C ILE A 273 4.45 -6.52 24.98
N PHE A 274 4.30 -5.64 23.99
CA PHE A 274 3.45 -5.90 22.83
C PHE A 274 3.97 -7.10 22.02
N LEU A 275 5.25 -7.12 21.66
CA LEU A 275 5.89 -8.19 20.91
C LEU A 275 5.79 -9.53 21.66
N TYR A 276 6.02 -9.54 22.96
CA TYR A 276 5.84 -10.71 23.83
C TYR A 276 4.39 -11.23 23.77
N ARG A 277 3.38 -10.36 23.88
CA ARG A 277 1.98 -10.76 23.75
C ARG A 277 1.69 -11.37 22.39
N MET A 278 2.21 -10.79 21.32
CA MET A 278 2.03 -11.31 19.96
C MET A 278 2.70 -12.66 19.76
N ILE A 279 3.95 -12.81 20.18
CA ILE A 279 4.69 -14.08 20.12
C ILE A 279 3.98 -15.15 20.95
N LYS A 280 3.45 -14.80 22.12
CA LYS A 280 2.70 -15.72 22.97
C LYS A 280 1.42 -16.22 22.30
N GLU A 281 0.65 -15.35 21.66
CA GLU A 281 -0.54 -15.75 20.90
C GLU A 281 -0.18 -16.57 19.66
N LEU A 282 0.90 -16.22 18.96
CA LEU A 282 1.42 -16.99 17.83
C LEU A 282 1.87 -18.39 18.26
N TYR A 283 2.58 -18.47 19.38
CA TYR A 283 3.04 -19.73 19.98
C TYR A 283 1.84 -20.59 20.37
N ARG A 284 0.83 -20.04 21.05
CA ARG A 284 -0.42 -20.73 21.37
C ARG A 284 -1.13 -21.25 20.12
N TRP A 285 -1.21 -20.43 19.07
CA TRP A 285 -1.77 -20.83 17.78
C TRP A 285 -0.97 -21.98 17.16
N SER A 286 0.35 -21.91 17.15
CA SER A 286 1.21 -22.98 16.62
C SER A 286 1.10 -24.29 17.41
N LEU A 287 1.00 -24.20 18.74
CA LEU A 287 0.76 -25.35 19.60
C LEU A 287 -0.62 -25.97 19.34
N SER A 288 -1.65 -25.13 19.13
CA SER A 288 -3.01 -25.59 18.80
C SER A 288 -3.09 -26.29 17.43
N ALA A 289 -2.22 -25.92 16.49
CA ALA A 289 -2.09 -26.59 15.20
C ALA A 289 -1.39 -27.96 15.31
N GLY A 290 -0.69 -28.22 16.42
CA GLY A 290 0.00 -29.48 16.72
C GLY A 290 1.16 -29.83 15.78
N PHE A 291 1.64 -31.07 15.87
CA PHE A 291 2.67 -31.64 14.97
C PHE A 291 2.23 -31.67 13.48
N GLY A 292 0.97 -31.37 13.19
CA GLY A 292 0.46 -31.25 11.83
C GLY A 292 0.92 -29.99 11.11
N LEU A 293 1.41 -28.95 11.81
CA LEU A 293 1.77 -27.68 11.17
C LEU A 293 2.90 -27.82 10.12
N PRO A 294 4.02 -28.51 10.36
CA PRO A 294 5.03 -28.72 9.32
C PRO A 294 4.50 -29.49 8.11
N LEU A 295 3.71 -30.55 8.34
CA LEU A 295 3.07 -31.31 7.26
C LEU A 295 2.07 -30.46 6.48
N TYR A 296 1.32 -29.59 7.17
CA TYR A 296 0.42 -28.62 6.55
C TYR A 296 1.18 -27.61 5.70
N VAL A 297 2.31 -27.08 6.19
CA VAL A 297 3.15 -26.13 5.44
C VAL A 297 3.76 -26.80 4.21
N VAL A 298 4.32 -28.00 4.35
CA VAL A 298 4.86 -28.77 3.21
C VAL A 298 3.75 -29.08 2.20
N GLY A 299 2.60 -29.55 2.66
CA GLY A 299 1.44 -29.78 1.81
C GLY A 299 0.95 -28.51 1.11
N ALA A 300 0.96 -27.37 1.80
CA ALA A 300 0.60 -26.07 1.25
C ALA A 300 1.59 -25.61 0.17
N ILE A 301 2.88 -25.80 0.39
CA ILE A 301 3.93 -25.43 -0.56
C ILE A 301 3.87 -26.27 -1.84
N ILE A 302 3.55 -27.57 -1.73
CA ILE A 302 3.57 -28.48 -2.88
C ILE A 302 2.26 -28.42 -3.68
N SER A 303 1.11 -28.50 -3.01
CA SER A 303 -0.19 -28.73 -3.69
C SER A 303 -0.97 -27.45 -4.01
N ARG A 304 -0.77 -26.36 -3.25
CA ARG A 304 -1.59 -25.15 -3.33
C ARG A 304 -1.08 -24.03 -4.25
N PRO A 305 0.16 -24.00 -4.77
CA PRO A 305 0.58 -22.95 -5.70
C PRO A 305 -0.27 -22.92 -6.96
N LEU A 306 -0.62 -24.08 -7.52
CA LEU A 306 -1.36 -24.13 -8.79
C LEU A 306 -2.77 -23.50 -8.68
N PRO A 307 -3.62 -23.86 -7.70
CA PRO A 307 -4.89 -23.15 -7.47
C PRO A 307 -4.72 -21.67 -7.19
N THR A 308 -3.69 -21.32 -6.42
CA THR A 308 -3.37 -19.93 -6.07
C THR A 308 -3.06 -19.13 -7.33
N LEU A 309 -2.21 -19.65 -8.23
CA LEU A 309 -1.86 -19.02 -9.50
C LEU A 309 -3.07 -18.87 -10.42
N ILE A 310 -3.89 -19.93 -10.56
CA ILE A 310 -5.11 -19.89 -11.36
C ILE A 310 -6.05 -18.79 -10.84
N ARG A 311 -6.25 -18.71 -9.52
CA ARG A 311 -7.06 -17.65 -8.89
C ARG A 311 -6.44 -16.28 -9.10
N PHE A 312 -5.13 -16.14 -8.90
CA PHE A 312 -4.42 -14.87 -9.06
C PHE A 312 -4.61 -14.27 -10.46
N PHE A 313 -4.46 -15.07 -11.52
CA PHE A 313 -4.65 -14.61 -12.89
C PHE A 313 -6.13 -14.48 -13.30
N SER A 314 -7.04 -15.28 -12.75
CA SER A 314 -8.47 -15.22 -13.12
C SER A 314 -9.25 -14.14 -12.38
N LEU A 315 -8.85 -13.77 -11.16
CA LEU A 315 -9.62 -12.87 -10.29
C LEU A 315 -9.92 -11.49 -10.88
N PRO A 316 -9.00 -10.80 -11.56
CA PRO A 316 -9.33 -9.54 -12.24
C PRO A 316 -10.50 -9.68 -13.21
N PHE A 317 -10.53 -10.76 -14.00
CA PHE A 317 -11.62 -11.05 -14.93
C PHE A 317 -12.92 -11.43 -14.22
N LEU A 318 -12.83 -12.26 -13.17
CA LEU A 318 -14.00 -12.65 -12.36
C LEU A 318 -14.68 -11.42 -11.73
N ARG A 319 -13.90 -10.45 -11.26
CA ARG A 319 -14.43 -9.19 -10.71
C ARG A 319 -15.14 -8.33 -11.75
N VAL A 320 -14.61 -8.26 -12.97
CA VAL A 320 -15.29 -7.59 -14.10
C VAL A 320 -16.62 -8.28 -14.39
N MET A 321 -16.64 -9.62 -14.44
CA MET A 321 -17.88 -10.37 -14.67
C MET A 321 -18.92 -10.13 -13.57
N VAL A 322 -18.52 -10.21 -12.29
CA VAL A 322 -19.44 -9.97 -11.15
C VAL A 322 -19.98 -8.54 -11.18
N PHE A 323 -19.13 -7.56 -11.47
CA PHE A 323 -19.59 -6.17 -11.61
C PHE A 323 -20.56 -5.98 -12.79
N TRP A 324 -20.31 -6.68 -13.89
CA TRP A 324 -21.18 -6.62 -15.06
C TRP A 324 -22.55 -7.25 -14.79
N GLU A 325 -22.61 -8.36 -14.04
CA GLU A 325 -23.86 -8.94 -13.53
C GLU A 325 -24.61 -7.96 -12.62
N GLU A 326 -23.91 -7.27 -11.72
CA GLU A 326 -24.48 -6.24 -10.84
C GLU A 326 -25.09 -5.09 -11.65
N LEU A 327 -24.39 -4.61 -12.69
CA LEU A 327 -24.90 -3.57 -13.59
C LEU A 327 -26.15 -4.02 -14.36
N ARG A 328 -26.21 -5.29 -14.80
CA ARG A 328 -27.38 -5.84 -15.53
C ARG A 328 -28.57 -6.09 -14.63
N GLY A 329 -28.35 -6.53 -13.38
CA GLY A 329 -29.41 -6.81 -12.42
C GLY A 329 -30.08 -5.57 -11.82
N GLY A 330 -29.44 -4.39 -11.95
CA GLY A 330 -29.77 -3.19 -11.19
C GLY A 330 -30.95 -2.32 -11.65
N THR A 331 -31.79 -2.73 -12.61
CA THR A 331 -32.78 -1.80 -13.19
C THR A 331 -34.24 -1.92 -12.75
N SER A 332 -34.73 -2.98 -12.08
CA SER A 332 -36.20 -3.14 -11.99
C SER A 332 -36.88 -3.05 -10.62
N GLU A 333 -36.28 -3.46 -9.49
CA GLU A 333 -37.03 -3.48 -8.21
C GLU A 333 -36.32 -2.85 -7.01
N GLU A 334 -34.99 -2.78 -7.00
CA GLU A 334 -34.27 -2.47 -5.76
C GLU A 334 -34.08 -0.97 -5.49
N HIS A 335 -34.05 -0.14 -6.54
CA HIS A 335 -33.99 1.32 -6.40
C HIS A 335 -35.28 1.91 -5.81
N ALA A 336 -36.41 1.19 -5.88
CA ALA A 336 -37.68 1.64 -5.32
C ALA A 336 -37.73 1.55 -3.78
N LEU A 337 -36.96 0.66 -3.16
CA LEU A 337 -37.02 0.43 -1.71
C LEU A 337 -35.99 1.21 -0.88
N LEU A 338 -34.91 1.70 -1.51
CA LEU A 338 -33.85 2.45 -0.80
C LEU A 338 -34.07 3.98 -0.77
N SER A 339 -34.87 4.53 -1.70
CA SER A 339 -35.05 6.00 -1.84
C SER A 339 -35.69 6.72 -0.64
N PRO A 340 -36.61 6.13 0.16
CA PRO A 340 -37.18 6.83 1.31
C PRO A 340 -36.35 6.69 2.61
N ARG A 341 -35.68 5.54 2.80
CA ARG A 341 -35.07 5.18 4.09
C ARG A 341 -33.69 5.80 4.31
N GLU A 342 -32.90 6.00 3.24
CA GLU A 342 -31.64 6.75 3.31
C GLU A 342 -31.87 8.24 3.65
N ALA A 343 -32.99 8.81 3.18
CA ALA A 343 -33.36 10.19 3.50
C ALA A 343 -33.75 10.39 4.99
N ASP A 344 -34.19 9.32 5.67
CA ASP A 344 -34.53 9.35 7.10
C ASP A 344 -33.36 8.96 8.01
N GLN A 345 -32.40 8.14 7.55
CA GLN A 345 -31.13 7.93 8.29
C GLN A 345 -30.27 9.19 8.31
N ASP A 346 -30.16 9.92 7.18
CA ASP A 346 -29.52 11.25 7.15
C ASP A 346 -30.18 12.25 8.12
N LYS A 347 -31.47 12.07 8.46
CA LYS A 347 -32.13 12.88 9.51
C LYS A 347 -31.81 12.40 10.92
N LYS A 348 -31.62 11.09 11.13
CA LYS A 348 -31.41 10.50 12.46
C LYS A 348 -29.97 10.64 12.94
N ASP A 349 -29.01 10.53 12.03
CA ASP A 349 -27.58 10.67 12.33
C ASP A 349 -27.15 12.14 12.49
N GLU A 350 -27.90 13.10 11.93
CA GLU A 350 -27.67 14.54 12.13
C GLU A 350 -28.47 15.11 13.34
N ALA A 351 -29.50 14.40 13.83
CA ALA A 351 -30.32 14.79 14.98
C ALA A 351 -29.88 14.19 16.33
N ALA A 352 -28.91 13.27 16.34
CA ALA A 352 -28.32 12.75 17.57
C ALA A 352 -26.98 13.46 17.84
N PRO A 353 -26.94 14.58 18.60
CA PRO A 353 -25.69 14.99 19.21
C PRO A 353 -25.25 13.84 20.12
N VAL A 354 -24.01 13.38 19.95
CA VAL A 354 -23.33 12.45 20.86
C VAL A 354 -23.28 13.09 22.26
N LYS A 355 -24.37 12.93 23.01
CA LYS A 355 -24.52 13.25 24.44
C LYS A 355 -24.56 11.93 25.19
N ALA A 356 -23.43 11.24 25.25
CA ALA A 356 -23.21 10.17 26.20
C ALA A 356 -21.84 10.36 26.85
N SER A 357 -21.86 10.54 28.17
CA SER A 357 -20.72 10.60 29.10
C SER A 357 -20.10 11.96 29.47
N SER A 358 -20.89 13.04 29.62
CA SER A 358 -20.52 14.18 30.51
C SER A 358 -21.71 14.78 31.29
N ARG A 359 -22.85 14.09 31.29
CA ARG A 359 -24.13 14.66 31.75
C ARG A 359 -24.35 14.66 33.28
N HIS A 360 -23.28 14.53 34.07
CA HIS A 360 -23.31 14.82 35.51
C HIS A 360 -22.56 16.10 35.93
N VAL A 361 -21.99 16.87 34.99
CA VAL A 361 -21.33 18.16 35.31
C VAL A 361 -21.97 19.37 34.61
N ALA A 362 -22.78 19.17 33.57
CA ALA A 362 -23.31 20.27 32.75
C ALA A 362 -24.67 20.86 33.21
N ALA A 363 -25.23 20.45 34.35
CA ALA A 363 -26.40 21.11 34.95
C ALA A 363 -26.01 22.26 35.90
N ALA A 364 -24.71 22.44 36.18
CA ALA A 364 -24.19 23.50 37.05
C ALA A 364 -23.54 24.68 36.31
N THR A 365 -23.38 24.62 34.98
CA THR A 365 -22.66 25.65 34.20
C THR A 365 -23.54 26.62 33.41
N ASP A 366 -24.82 26.29 33.18
CA ASP A 366 -25.72 27.15 32.39
C ASP A 366 -26.22 28.40 33.16
N LYS A 367 -26.20 28.35 34.51
CA LYS A 367 -26.45 29.52 35.37
C LYS A 367 -25.21 30.40 35.55
N THR A 368 -24.02 29.89 35.25
CA THR A 368 -22.75 30.59 35.47
C THR A 368 -22.36 31.43 34.25
N GLU A 369 -22.72 31.00 33.04
CA GLU A 369 -22.40 31.71 31.80
C GLU A 369 -23.24 32.98 31.61
N THR A 370 -24.50 32.97 32.04
CA THR A 370 -25.35 34.17 32.11
C THR A 370 -24.85 35.17 33.17
N HIS A 371 -24.32 34.70 34.29
CA HIS A 371 -23.71 35.56 35.33
C HIS A 371 -22.36 36.16 34.90
N LEU A 372 -21.54 35.42 34.15
CA LEU A 372 -20.26 35.91 33.60
C LEU A 372 -20.48 36.92 32.46
N ARG A 373 -21.50 36.73 31.63
CA ARG A 373 -21.86 37.69 30.58
C ARG A 373 -22.42 38.99 31.17
N LYS A 374 -23.22 38.92 32.25
CA LYS A 374 -23.69 40.10 32.99
C LYS A 374 -22.53 40.83 33.70
N ARG A 375 -21.60 40.10 34.33
CA ARG A 375 -20.37 40.68 34.92
C ARG A 375 -19.45 41.36 33.90
N ARG A 376 -19.34 40.85 32.66
CA ARG A 376 -18.53 41.51 31.62
C ARG A 376 -19.17 42.78 31.07
N VAL A 377 -20.49 42.85 31.02
CA VAL A 377 -21.21 44.08 30.63
C VAL A 377 -21.14 45.12 31.75
N ASP A 378 -21.29 44.70 33.02
CA ASP A 378 -21.18 45.61 34.16
C ASP A 378 -19.74 46.10 34.38
N LYS A 379 -18.73 45.27 34.08
CA LYS A 379 -17.31 45.67 34.11
C LYS A 379 -16.98 46.68 33.01
N LYS A 380 -17.47 46.46 31.78
CA LYS A 380 -17.31 47.45 30.68
C LYS A 380 -18.06 48.75 30.93
N LYS A 381 -19.19 48.70 31.64
CA LYS A 381 -19.90 49.92 32.05
C LYS A 381 -19.13 50.69 33.12
N LYS A 382 -18.60 50.00 34.14
CA LYS A 382 -17.74 50.62 35.16
C LYS A 382 -16.41 51.15 34.62
N GLU A 383 -15.79 50.47 33.66
CA GLU A 383 -14.56 50.97 33.01
C GLU A 383 -14.84 52.24 32.19
N LYS A 384 -15.98 52.32 31.49
CA LYS A 384 -16.39 53.55 30.79
C LYS A 384 -16.74 54.68 31.74
N ASP A 385 -17.43 54.38 32.84
CA ASP A 385 -17.80 55.39 33.83
C ASP A 385 -16.55 55.89 34.62
N ALA A 386 -15.52 55.05 34.78
CA ALA A 386 -14.23 55.44 35.36
C ALA A 386 -13.38 56.27 34.39
N GLU A 387 -13.34 55.92 33.10
CA GLU A 387 -12.60 56.70 32.07
C GLU A 387 -13.20 58.11 31.88
N VAL A 388 -14.51 58.26 32.06
CA VAL A 388 -15.18 59.58 32.03
C VAL A 388 -14.89 60.39 33.31
N ALA A 389 -14.71 59.73 34.45
CA ALA A 389 -14.34 60.40 35.70
C ALA A 389 -12.86 60.83 35.71
N GLU A 390 -11.97 60.05 35.09
CA GLU A 390 -10.54 60.36 34.95
C GLU A 390 -10.30 61.55 34.02
N LYS A 391 -11.07 61.64 32.92
CA LYS A 391 -11.05 62.81 32.00
C LYS A 391 -11.58 64.11 32.58
N LEU A 392 -12.18 64.08 33.78
CA LEU A 392 -12.67 65.27 34.50
C LEU A 392 -11.68 65.76 35.57
N LEU A 393 -10.56 65.08 35.81
CA LEU A 393 -9.61 65.39 36.89
C LEU A 393 -8.20 65.82 36.44
N GLU A 394 -7.90 65.82 35.15
CA GLU A 394 -6.60 66.32 34.66
C GLU A 394 -6.68 67.81 34.32
N GLY A 395 -6.34 68.64 35.30
CA GLY A 395 -5.87 70.01 35.10
C GLY A 395 -4.35 70.03 34.80
N PRO A 396 -3.82 71.06 34.13
CA PRO A 396 -2.45 71.05 33.62
C PRO A 396 -1.46 71.73 34.59
N ALA A 397 -0.25 71.17 34.70
CA ALA A 397 1.03 71.83 35.06
C ALA A 397 2.13 70.75 35.03
N ASP A 398 3.07 70.78 34.09
CA ASP A 398 4.42 71.37 34.16
C ASP A 398 5.45 70.30 34.60
N GLU A 399 6.40 69.95 33.73
CA GLU A 399 7.87 70.21 33.87
C GLU A 399 8.46 69.52 35.13
N GLU A 400 9.41 68.57 35.09
CA GLU A 400 10.76 68.60 34.55
C GLU A 400 11.42 67.20 34.65
N GLU A 401 12.30 66.93 33.69
CA GLU A 401 13.62 66.26 33.73
C GLU A 401 14.10 65.38 34.92
N ASP A 402 14.69 64.23 34.52
CA ASP A 402 16.06 63.76 34.84
C ASP A 402 16.25 62.44 35.64
N GLY A 403 17.27 61.66 35.25
CA GLY A 403 17.92 60.69 36.16
C GLY A 403 17.97 59.20 35.80
N ASP A 404 18.63 58.87 34.69
CA ASP A 404 19.66 57.83 34.47
C ASP A 404 19.98 56.74 35.57
N LYS A 405 20.05 55.44 35.15
CA LYS A 405 21.13 54.41 35.41
C LYS A 405 20.72 52.95 35.76
N GLN A 406 21.24 52.05 34.91
CA GLN A 406 21.97 50.77 35.14
C GLN A 406 21.38 49.59 35.97
N LEU A 407 20.87 48.55 35.27
CA LEU A 407 21.39 47.15 35.07
C LEU A 407 22.22 46.41 36.19
N PRO A 408 22.28 45.03 36.17
CA PRO A 408 21.56 43.98 36.94
C PRO A 408 22.55 43.21 37.91
N PRO A 409 22.48 41.89 38.27
CA PRO A 409 21.49 40.79 38.05
C PRO A 409 21.23 39.79 39.24
N ALA A 410 20.37 38.79 38.94
CA ALA A 410 20.32 37.38 39.37
C ALA A 410 20.01 37.02 40.85
N ILE A 411 18.90 36.29 41.08
CA ILE A 411 18.71 35.41 42.26
C ILE A 411 18.00 34.10 41.89
N GLU A 412 18.50 33.08 42.58
CA GLU A 412 18.32 31.63 42.57
C GLU A 412 17.08 31.13 43.34
N MET A 413 16.97 29.80 43.37
CA MET A 413 15.85 28.92 43.73
C MET A 413 15.48 28.80 45.24
N VAL A 414 14.48 27.91 45.45
CA VAL A 414 14.19 26.97 46.57
C VAL A 414 13.07 27.40 47.59
N PRO A 415 12.52 26.49 48.44
CA PRO A 415 11.19 25.84 48.26
C PRO A 415 10.28 25.95 49.52
N GLN A 416 9.11 25.28 49.53
CA GLN A 416 8.38 24.86 50.75
C GLN A 416 7.26 23.87 50.38
N HIS A 417 6.59 23.10 51.24
CA HIS A 417 6.87 22.23 52.40
C HIS A 417 5.47 21.71 52.86
N GLN A 418 5.43 20.76 53.80
CA GLN A 418 4.27 20.29 54.62
C GLN A 418 3.30 19.25 54.02
N ARG A 419 2.64 18.37 54.79
CA ARG A 419 2.91 17.56 56.02
C ARG A 419 1.65 16.68 56.20
N ALA A 420 1.80 15.49 56.77
CA ALA A 420 0.74 14.50 57.11
C ALA A 420 -0.21 14.99 58.24
N VAL A 421 -1.34 14.37 58.64
CA VAL A 421 -1.71 12.98 59.06
C VAL A 421 -3.28 12.97 59.16
N VAL A 422 -4.06 11.90 58.94
CA VAL A 422 -4.61 10.93 59.93
C VAL A 422 -5.47 9.85 59.25
N GLU A 423 -5.08 8.59 59.49
CA GLU A 423 -5.81 7.31 59.73
C GLU A 423 -7.30 7.07 59.39
N GLY A 424 -7.58 5.88 58.83
CA GLY A 424 -8.90 5.23 58.89
C GLY A 424 -9.16 4.06 57.90
N GLN A 425 -8.81 2.83 58.31
CA GLN A 425 -9.44 1.52 58.02
C GLN A 425 -9.85 1.09 56.58
N ASN A 426 -9.24 -0.01 56.11
CA ASN A 426 -9.73 -0.96 55.08
C ASN A 426 -10.87 -1.87 55.64
N PRO A 427 -11.68 -2.66 54.87
CA PRO A 427 -11.37 -3.24 53.55
C PRO A 427 -12.53 -3.37 52.52
N ALA A 428 -12.18 -3.88 51.34
CA ALA A 428 -13.01 -4.64 50.38
C ALA A 428 -14.08 -3.90 49.53
N ALA A 429 -13.78 -3.67 48.25
CA ALA A 429 -14.66 -3.98 47.11
C ALA A 429 -13.93 -3.69 45.79
N GLY A 430 -13.97 -4.65 44.87
CA GLY A 430 -13.26 -4.59 43.59
C GLY A 430 -13.75 -3.48 42.67
N ALA A 431 -12.80 -2.79 42.05
CA ALA A 431 -13.05 -1.90 40.91
C ALA A 431 -13.12 -2.73 39.62
N PRO A 432 -14.15 -2.54 38.76
CA PRO A 432 -14.27 -3.30 37.53
C PRO A 432 -13.32 -2.77 36.44
N ARG A 433 -12.72 -3.73 35.74
CA ARG A 433 -12.06 -3.58 34.45
C ARG A 433 -12.98 -2.85 33.46
N GLY A 434 -12.51 -1.72 32.94
CA GLY A 434 -13.04 -1.13 31.71
C GLY A 434 -12.70 -2.02 30.51
N GLY A 435 -13.51 -3.04 30.28
CA GLY A 435 -13.54 -3.77 29.03
C GLY A 435 -14.16 -2.89 27.95
N ALA A 436 -13.48 -2.76 26.81
CA ALA A 436 -14.11 -2.32 25.58
C ALA A 436 -15.26 -3.28 25.28
N THR A 437 -16.49 -2.85 25.54
CA THR A 437 -17.72 -3.55 25.17
C THR A 437 -17.80 -3.55 23.66
N THR A 438 -17.32 -4.64 23.06
CA THR A 438 -17.73 -5.05 21.72
C THR A 438 -19.25 -5.14 21.77
N THR A 439 -19.94 -4.18 21.17
CA THR A 439 -21.41 -4.18 21.10
C THR A 439 -21.82 -5.29 20.13
N THR A 440 -21.92 -6.52 20.64
CA THR A 440 -22.51 -7.63 19.91
C THR A 440 -23.99 -7.36 19.77
N LEU A 441 -24.41 -7.04 18.54
CA LEU A 441 -25.82 -6.98 18.17
C LEU A 441 -26.45 -8.38 18.42
N PRO A 442 -27.58 -8.48 19.15
CA PRO A 442 -28.25 -9.75 19.35
C PRO A 442 -28.72 -10.31 18.00
N GLY A 443 -28.27 -11.53 17.67
CA GLY A 443 -28.64 -12.24 16.43
C GLY A 443 -27.56 -12.31 15.34
N GLN A 444 -26.35 -11.77 15.55
CA GLN A 444 -25.24 -12.15 14.67
C GLN A 444 -24.79 -13.57 15.01
N PRO A 445 -24.72 -14.51 14.03
CA PRO A 445 -24.11 -15.81 14.26
C PRO A 445 -22.71 -15.60 14.85
N SER A 446 -22.31 -16.48 15.76
CA SER A 446 -20.99 -16.40 16.36
C SER A 446 -19.95 -16.27 15.24
N THR A 447 -18.93 -15.43 15.43
CA THR A 447 -17.90 -15.19 14.41
C THR A 447 -17.29 -16.50 13.89
N GLU A 448 -17.29 -17.56 14.71
CA GLU A 448 -16.84 -18.90 14.34
C GLU A 448 -17.78 -19.65 13.38
N ASP A 449 -19.11 -19.49 13.48
CA ASP A 449 -20.05 -20.15 12.58
C ASP A 449 -20.02 -19.52 11.17
N ALA A 450 -19.78 -18.22 11.11
CA ALA A 450 -19.52 -17.53 9.85
C ALA A 450 -18.17 -17.94 9.20
N MET A 451 -17.18 -18.35 10.01
CA MET A 451 -15.86 -18.81 9.52
C MET A 451 -15.93 -20.16 8.81
N VAL A 452 -16.60 -21.15 9.41
CA VAL A 452 -16.71 -22.49 8.79
C VAL A 452 -17.50 -22.42 7.49
N SER A 453 -18.54 -21.59 7.43
CA SER A 453 -19.37 -21.45 6.23
C SER A 453 -18.61 -20.86 5.02
N ARG A 454 -17.68 -19.92 5.24
CA ARG A 454 -17.02 -19.19 4.13
C ARG A 454 -15.91 -19.99 3.42
N ALA A 455 -15.24 -20.89 4.14
CA ALA A 455 -14.17 -21.72 3.58
C ALA A 455 -14.66 -22.70 2.49
N HIS A 456 -15.97 -22.93 2.39
CA HIS A 456 -16.60 -23.83 1.43
C HIS A 456 -17.24 -23.11 0.24
N LEU A 457 -17.39 -21.78 0.28
CA LEU A 457 -18.02 -21.03 -0.80
C LEU A 457 -17.08 -20.91 -2.00
N GLY A 458 -17.62 -21.04 -3.21
CA GLY A 458 -16.87 -20.81 -4.43
C GLY A 458 -16.42 -19.34 -4.54
N VAL A 459 -15.34 -19.06 -5.28
CA VAL A 459 -14.82 -17.69 -5.47
C VAL A 459 -15.90 -16.74 -5.98
N LEU A 460 -16.72 -17.19 -6.95
CA LEU A 460 -17.85 -16.42 -7.46
C LEU A 460 -18.90 -16.12 -6.39
N GLU A 461 -19.16 -17.06 -5.49
CA GLU A 461 -20.12 -16.89 -4.40
C GLU A 461 -19.59 -15.93 -3.35
N ILE A 462 -18.30 -16.00 -3.01
CA ILE A 462 -17.63 -15.04 -2.14
C ILE A 462 -17.71 -13.62 -2.71
N LEU A 463 -17.55 -13.47 -4.03
CA LEU A 463 -17.66 -12.19 -4.72
C LEU A 463 -19.12 -11.71 -4.84
N ARG A 464 -20.11 -12.61 -4.81
CA ARG A 464 -21.55 -12.28 -4.90
C ARG A 464 -22.21 -12.01 -3.55
N LEU A 465 -21.58 -12.38 -2.44
CA LEU A 465 -22.13 -12.17 -1.09
C LEU A 465 -22.51 -10.69 -0.89
N ARG A 466 -23.80 -10.40 -0.87
CA ARG A 466 -24.29 -9.04 -0.69
C ARG A 466 -24.56 -8.77 0.78
N SER A 467 -24.28 -7.54 1.22
CA SER A 467 -24.89 -7.02 2.44
C SER A 467 -26.14 -6.22 2.07
N ASP A 468 -27.23 -6.41 2.81
CA ASP A 468 -28.50 -5.70 2.58
C ASP A 468 -28.39 -4.18 2.75
N THR A 469 -27.25 -3.69 3.27
CA THR A 469 -26.95 -2.25 3.43
C THR A 469 -25.48 -1.93 3.08
N PRO A 470 -25.11 -1.91 1.78
CA PRO A 470 -23.71 -1.75 1.37
C PRO A 470 -23.08 -0.45 1.86
N ASN A 471 -23.87 0.62 1.95
CA ASN A 471 -23.39 1.91 2.47
C ASN A 471 -23.07 1.85 3.97
N LYS A 472 -23.90 1.17 4.76
CA LYS A 472 -23.65 1.00 6.21
C LYS A 472 -22.41 0.14 6.45
N ALA A 473 -22.26 -0.95 5.69
CA ALA A 473 -21.07 -1.78 5.74
C ALA A 473 -19.82 -0.93 5.44
N ARG A 474 -19.79 -0.20 4.32
CA ARG A 474 -18.67 0.69 3.96
C ARG A 474 -18.33 1.71 5.05
N MET A 475 -19.33 2.33 5.68
CA MET A 475 -19.08 3.29 6.75
C MET A 475 -18.50 2.65 8.01
N GLN A 476 -18.96 1.46 8.38
CA GLN A 476 -18.37 0.70 9.48
C GLN A 476 -16.93 0.30 9.17
N VAL A 477 -16.66 -0.12 7.93
CA VAL A 477 -15.30 -0.44 7.49
C VAL A 477 -14.41 0.79 7.48
N ALA A 478 -14.88 1.93 6.98
CA ALA A 478 -14.16 3.19 7.00
C ALA A 478 -13.82 3.59 8.43
N ALA A 479 -14.78 3.60 9.34
CA ALA A 479 -14.52 3.89 10.75
C ALA A 479 -13.49 2.93 11.38
N ALA A 480 -13.55 1.63 11.04
CA ALA A 480 -12.62 0.62 11.55
C ALA A 480 -11.20 0.74 10.98
N THR A 481 -11.03 1.36 9.80
CA THR A 481 -9.75 1.41 9.07
C THR A 481 -9.13 2.80 9.00
N GLN A 482 -9.86 3.84 9.41
CA GLN A 482 -9.39 5.22 9.36
C GLN A 482 -8.06 5.42 10.10
N PHE A 483 -7.97 4.91 11.32
CA PHE A 483 -6.76 5.06 12.13
C PHE A 483 -5.57 4.30 11.51
N ASP A 484 -5.83 3.06 11.12
CA ASP A 484 -4.87 2.16 10.49
C ASP A 484 -4.33 2.74 9.16
N LEU A 485 -5.17 3.50 8.43
CA LEU A 485 -4.78 4.18 7.19
C LEU A 485 -4.04 5.49 7.45
N LEU A 486 -4.54 6.35 8.33
CA LEU A 486 -3.97 7.67 8.58
C LEU A 486 -2.59 7.59 9.23
N LEU A 487 -2.35 6.60 10.09
CA LEU A 487 -1.11 6.50 10.84
C LEU A 487 0.13 6.28 9.93
N PRO A 488 0.16 5.29 9.01
CA PRO A 488 1.28 5.12 8.07
C PRO A 488 1.41 6.27 7.07
N LEU A 489 0.28 6.84 6.62
CA LEU A 489 0.28 7.93 5.66
C LEU A 489 0.85 9.22 6.27
N THR A 490 0.53 9.53 7.52
CA THR A 490 1.01 10.76 8.18
C THR A 490 2.46 10.67 8.65
N LYS A 491 2.99 9.46 8.86
CA LYS A 491 4.36 9.23 9.36
C LYS A 491 5.46 10.01 8.62
N PRO A 492 5.53 10.07 7.27
CA PRO A 492 6.53 10.87 6.57
C PRO A 492 6.23 12.38 6.57
N ILE A 493 4.95 12.78 6.66
CA ILE A 493 4.55 14.19 6.57
C ILE A 493 4.88 14.96 7.84
N ILE A 494 4.67 14.33 9.01
CA ILE A 494 4.78 15.05 10.28
C ILE A 494 6.21 15.50 10.59
N PRO A 495 7.25 14.65 10.49
CA PRO A 495 8.62 15.09 10.71
C PRO A 495 9.03 16.20 9.74
N LEU A 496 8.55 16.15 8.49
CA LEU A 496 8.80 17.21 7.52
C LEU A 496 8.13 18.53 7.90
N LEU A 497 6.84 18.49 8.28
CA LEU A 497 6.15 19.69 8.76
C LEU A 497 6.82 20.25 10.01
N MET A 498 7.31 19.39 10.90
CA MET A 498 8.06 19.82 12.08
C MET A 498 9.38 20.46 11.68
N LEU A 499 10.18 19.81 10.84
CA LEU A 499 11.44 20.37 10.34
C LEU A 499 11.23 21.75 9.70
N VAL A 500 10.22 21.89 8.83
CA VAL A 500 9.92 23.16 8.15
C VAL A 500 9.42 24.22 9.12
N CYS A 501 8.58 23.86 10.09
CA CYS A 501 7.99 24.83 11.02
C CYS A 501 8.89 25.19 12.21
N THR A 502 9.73 24.27 12.69
CA THR A 502 10.50 24.43 13.93
C THR A 502 12.01 24.33 13.74
N GLY A 503 12.49 23.90 12.58
CA GLY A 503 13.91 23.62 12.34
C GLY A 503 14.43 22.41 13.12
N GLN A 504 13.56 21.63 13.78
CA GLN A 504 13.95 20.51 14.64
C GLN A 504 13.11 19.26 14.35
N VAL A 505 13.77 18.10 14.35
CA VAL A 505 13.12 16.79 14.22
C VAL A 505 12.95 16.19 15.61
N TRP A 506 11.72 15.85 16.01
CA TRP A 506 11.49 15.07 17.23
C TRP A 506 11.62 13.58 16.95
N SER A 507 11.88 12.79 18.00
CA SER A 507 11.79 11.33 17.94
C SER A 507 10.47 10.90 17.29
N GLY A 508 10.57 10.09 16.22
CA GLY A 508 9.42 9.59 15.45
C GLY A 508 8.39 8.82 16.30
N LEU A 509 8.82 8.32 17.45
CA LEU A 509 7.95 7.60 18.38
C LEU A 509 7.03 8.53 19.17
N LEU A 510 7.56 9.64 19.69
CA LEU A 510 6.75 10.64 20.40
C LEU A 510 5.78 11.32 19.44
N SER A 511 6.24 11.66 18.24
CA SER A 511 5.37 12.22 17.21
C SER A 511 4.27 11.23 16.83
N SER A 512 4.57 9.95 16.61
CA SER A 512 3.54 8.95 16.28
C SER A 512 2.54 8.69 17.41
N ILE A 513 2.94 8.75 18.69
CA ILE A 513 2.02 8.64 19.83
C ILE A 513 1.10 9.87 19.90
N PHE A 514 1.68 11.07 19.82
CA PHE A 514 0.91 12.32 19.85
C PHE A 514 -0.06 12.37 18.66
N VAL A 515 0.40 12.02 17.48
CA VAL A 515 -0.39 11.96 16.25
C VAL A 515 -1.45 10.89 16.37
N SER A 516 -1.13 9.71 16.90
CA SER A 516 -2.13 8.67 17.15
C SER A 516 -3.26 9.18 18.04
N GLN A 517 -2.92 9.83 19.16
CA GLN A 517 -3.90 10.42 20.07
C GLN A 517 -4.69 11.55 19.38
N PHE A 518 -4.00 12.41 18.64
CA PHE A 518 -4.61 13.52 17.93
C PHE A 518 -5.58 13.03 16.85
N LEU A 519 -5.17 12.06 16.04
CA LEU A 519 -6.00 11.42 15.02
C LEU A 519 -7.24 10.78 15.63
N ARG A 520 -7.12 10.13 16.80
CA ARG A 520 -8.27 9.51 17.50
C ARG A 520 -9.21 10.54 18.11
N SER A 521 -8.69 11.64 18.65
CA SER A 521 -9.49 12.62 19.38
C SER A 521 -10.08 13.72 18.49
N PHE A 522 -9.38 14.12 17.43
CA PHE A 522 -9.73 15.31 16.66
C PHE A 522 -10.15 15.04 15.22
N VAL A 523 -9.74 13.91 14.62
CA VAL A 523 -10.11 13.65 13.23
C VAL A 523 -11.52 13.03 13.18
N PRO A 524 -12.50 13.74 12.58
CA PRO A 524 -13.85 13.21 12.47
C PRO A 524 -13.86 11.92 11.64
N GLN A 525 -14.90 11.11 11.83
CA GLN A 525 -15.07 9.92 11.01
C GLN A 525 -15.14 10.28 9.53
N MET A 526 -14.26 9.67 8.75
CA MET A 526 -14.12 9.91 7.33
C MET A 526 -15.00 8.95 6.54
N ASN A 527 -15.51 9.45 5.41
CA ASN A 527 -16.23 8.59 4.48
C ASN A 527 -15.24 7.70 3.73
N TYR A 528 -15.76 6.56 3.27
CA TYR A 528 -15.01 5.60 2.45
C TYR A 528 -14.36 6.27 1.22
N GLU A 529 -15.08 7.14 0.52
CA GLU A 529 -14.51 7.86 -0.64
C GLU A 529 -13.37 8.80 -0.25
N THR A 530 -13.43 9.38 0.95
CA THR A 530 -12.36 10.26 1.43
C THR A 530 -11.10 9.47 1.75
N HIS A 531 -11.20 8.20 2.19
CA HIS A 531 -10.03 7.34 2.34
C HIS A 531 -9.34 7.09 0.99
N HIS A 532 -10.09 6.81 -0.06
CA HIS A 532 -9.53 6.65 -1.40
C HIS A 532 -8.93 7.95 -1.96
N LEU A 533 -9.58 9.09 -1.72
CA LEU A 533 -9.04 10.39 -2.08
C LEU A 533 -7.75 10.70 -1.32
N LEU A 534 -7.67 10.34 -0.04
CA LEU A 534 -6.43 10.42 0.72
C LEU A 534 -5.37 9.52 0.11
N CYS A 535 -5.64 8.24 -0.17
CA CYS A 535 -4.67 7.36 -0.82
C CYS A 535 -4.18 7.91 -2.15
N PHE A 536 -5.08 8.49 -2.96
CA PHE A 536 -4.71 9.21 -4.18
C PHE A 536 -3.77 10.39 -3.90
N ALA A 537 -4.14 11.28 -2.97
CA ALA A 537 -3.32 12.43 -2.61
C ALA A 537 -1.95 12.00 -2.04
N PHE A 538 -1.92 10.96 -1.23
CA PHE A 538 -0.70 10.38 -0.69
C PHE A 538 0.12 9.66 -1.74
N GLY A 539 -0.46 8.97 -2.72
CA GLY A 539 0.32 8.43 -3.84
C GLY A 539 1.03 9.53 -4.64
N PHE A 540 0.36 10.67 -4.81
CA PHE A 540 0.95 11.85 -5.42
C PHE A 540 2.06 12.46 -4.54
N LEU A 541 1.81 12.66 -3.24
CA LEU A 541 2.74 13.29 -2.30
C LEU A 541 3.90 12.38 -1.87
N HIS A 542 3.69 11.08 -1.69
CA HIS A 542 4.67 10.11 -1.17
C HIS A 542 5.98 10.16 -1.94
N THR A 543 5.84 10.33 -3.24
CA THR A 543 6.95 10.39 -4.15
C THR A 543 7.66 11.76 -4.01
N LEU A 544 6.93 12.85 -3.72
CA LEU A 544 7.47 14.22 -3.61
C LEU A 544 8.23 14.37 -2.30
N LEU A 545 7.74 13.72 -1.25
CA LEU A 545 8.23 13.83 0.13
C LEU A 545 9.32 12.80 0.44
N GLY A 546 10.17 12.47 -0.54
CA GLY A 546 11.16 11.39 -0.51
C GLY A 546 12.29 11.50 0.50
N LEU A 547 12.06 12.13 1.65
CA LEU A 547 13.05 12.30 2.69
C LEU A 547 13.46 10.97 3.28
N ASP A 548 14.76 10.75 3.29
CA ASP A 548 15.39 9.88 4.26
C ASP A 548 15.71 10.67 5.53
N VAL A 549 15.41 10.10 6.70
CA VAL A 549 15.64 10.79 7.99
C VAL A 549 17.13 11.10 8.15
N GLY A 550 18.01 10.20 7.72
CA GLY A 550 19.45 10.43 7.76
C GLY A 550 19.91 11.56 6.84
N GLN A 551 19.24 11.77 5.70
CA GLN A 551 19.52 12.93 4.84
C GLN A 551 19.06 14.24 5.48
N VAL A 552 17.92 14.24 6.18
CA VAL A 552 17.43 15.40 6.92
C VAL A 552 18.38 15.77 8.04
N GLU A 553 18.80 14.80 8.86
CA GLU A 553 19.72 15.00 9.97
C GLU A 553 21.08 15.49 9.46
N ALA A 554 21.65 14.83 8.44
CA ALA A 554 22.92 15.25 7.85
C ALA A 554 22.84 16.63 7.15
N HIS A 555 21.65 17.08 6.75
CA HIS A 555 21.43 18.43 6.25
C HIS A 555 21.25 19.45 7.37
N ALA A 556 20.58 19.10 8.47
CA ALA A 556 20.45 19.97 9.64
C ALA A 556 21.82 20.35 10.21
N ASP A 557 22.81 19.46 10.10
CA ASP A 557 24.19 19.72 10.54
C ASP A 557 25.00 20.63 9.58
N LYS A 558 24.53 20.86 8.35
CA LYS A 558 25.24 21.68 7.34
C LYS A 558 24.61 23.06 7.23
N GLU A 559 25.22 24.07 7.85
CA GLU A 559 24.78 25.46 7.72
C GLU A 559 24.65 25.87 6.24
N ASN A 560 23.48 26.39 5.85
CA ASN A 560 23.13 26.90 4.51
C ASN A 560 23.00 25.88 3.36
N ALA A 561 22.95 24.58 3.64
CA ALA A 561 22.71 23.59 2.59
C ALA A 561 21.21 23.52 2.23
N VAL A 562 20.87 23.83 0.98
CA VAL A 562 19.52 23.62 0.43
C VAL A 562 19.14 22.15 0.61
N LEU A 563 18.00 21.88 1.25
CA LEU A 563 17.55 20.52 1.55
C LEU A 563 17.25 19.79 0.24
N LEU A 564 18.09 18.82 -0.14
CA LEU A 564 17.89 18.04 -1.35
C LEU A 564 16.90 16.89 -1.07
N LEU A 565 15.67 16.99 -1.58
CA LEU A 565 14.70 15.90 -1.50
C LEU A 565 15.00 14.88 -2.59
N GLN A 566 15.61 13.77 -2.22
CA GLN A 566 15.88 12.64 -3.12
C GLN A 566 15.04 11.43 -2.71
N TRP A 567 13.95 11.18 -3.43
CA TRP A 567 13.23 9.92 -3.28
C TRP A 567 14.02 8.78 -3.93
N THR A 568 14.35 7.76 -3.14
CA THR A 568 14.89 6.49 -3.62
C THR A 568 13.90 5.37 -3.36
N TRP A 569 13.76 4.46 -4.33
CA TRP A 569 12.97 3.26 -4.15
C TRP A 569 13.68 2.33 -3.17
N GLY A 570 13.12 2.21 -1.96
CA GLY A 570 13.72 1.47 -0.86
C GLY A 570 12.84 0.34 -0.33
N LEU A 571 13.33 -0.32 0.73
CA LEU A 571 12.56 -1.33 1.46
C LEU A 571 11.29 -0.72 2.06
N LYS A 572 11.36 0.55 2.49
CA LYS A 572 10.23 1.34 3.00
C LYS A 572 9.04 1.34 2.03
N ASP A 573 9.28 1.48 0.74
CA ASP A 573 8.21 1.51 -0.26
C ASP A 573 7.62 0.12 -0.48
N MET A 574 8.43 -0.94 -0.39
CA MET A 574 7.96 -2.33 -0.50
C MET A 574 7.06 -2.69 0.69
N VAL A 575 7.46 -2.27 1.89
CA VAL A 575 6.66 -2.44 3.10
C VAL A 575 5.36 -1.63 2.99
N SER A 576 5.43 -0.40 2.45
CA SER A 576 4.24 0.42 2.18
C SER A 576 3.27 -0.25 1.20
N ILE A 577 3.77 -0.87 0.12
CA ILE A 577 2.95 -1.67 -0.82
C ILE A 577 2.28 -2.83 -0.08
N CYS A 578 3.03 -3.60 0.71
CA CYS A 578 2.49 -4.73 1.46
C CYS A 578 1.43 -4.27 2.49
N ASN A 579 1.66 -3.12 3.13
CA ASN A 579 0.71 -2.50 4.03
C ASN A 579 -0.60 -2.14 3.32
N MET A 580 -0.49 -1.49 2.15
CA MET A 580 -1.65 -1.09 1.36
C MET A 580 -2.44 -2.29 0.85
N ILE A 581 -1.75 -3.35 0.41
CA ILE A 581 -2.35 -4.63 0.03
C ILE A 581 -3.16 -5.21 1.20
N MET A 582 -2.56 -5.26 2.38
CA MET A 582 -3.19 -5.80 3.59
C MET A 582 -4.40 -4.98 4.03
N PHE A 583 -4.31 -3.66 3.99
CA PHE A 583 -5.42 -2.78 4.33
C PHE A 583 -6.57 -2.92 3.34
N GLY A 584 -6.28 -2.83 2.05
CA GLY A 584 -7.33 -2.91 1.05
C GLY A 584 -8.02 -4.27 1.04
N ALA A 585 -7.27 -5.34 1.24
CA ALA A 585 -7.83 -6.67 1.34
C ALA A 585 -8.65 -6.87 2.63
N PHE A 586 -8.23 -6.28 3.75
CA PHE A 586 -9.04 -6.25 4.97
C PHE A 586 -10.36 -5.47 4.76
N VAL A 587 -10.30 -4.30 4.14
CA VAL A 587 -11.49 -3.48 3.83
C VAL A 587 -12.46 -4.27 2.94
N ALA A 588 -11.95 -4.87 1.87
CA ALA A 588 -12.75 -5.68 0.97
C ALA A 588 -13.40 -6.86 1.70
N SER A 589 -12.67 -7.55 2.60
CA SER A 589 -13.17 -8.69 3.38
C SER A 589 -14.32 -8.31 4.33
N LEU A 590 -14.35 -7.07 4.82
CA LEU A 590 -15.38 -6.54 5.73
C LEU A 590 -16.59 -5.99 4.99
N SER A 591 -16.40 -5.38 3.81
CA SER A 591 -17.48 -4.77 3.03
C SER A 591 -18.55 -5.76 2.55
N ARG A 592 -18.24 -7.07 2.64
CA ARG A 592 -18.99 -8.23 2.11
C ARG A 592 -19.16 -8.24 0.59
N ASN A 593 -19.14 -7.09 -0.08
CA ASN A 593 -19.35 -6.97 -1.53
C ASN A 593 -18.23 -7.53 -2.41
N GLY A 594 -17.05 -7.86 -1.86
CA GLY A 594 -15.93 -8.54 -2.55
C GLY A 594 -15.27 -7.78 -3.73
N ASN A 595 -15.95 -6.76 -4.26
CA ASN A 595 -15.64 -6.07 -5.50
C ASN A 595 -15.56 -4.55 -5.29
N GLU A 596 -15.15 -4.11 -4.11
CA GLU A 596 -14.92 -2.69 -3.83
C GLU A 596 -13.64 -2.18 -4.54
N PRO A 597 -13.57 -0.88 -4.88
CA PRO A 597 -12.37 -0.27 -5.42
C PRO A 597 -11.15 -0.51 -4.52
N GLN A 598 -10.03 -0.82 -5.14
CA GLN A 598 -8.80 -1.15 -4.44
C GLN A 598 -8.03 0.08 -3.95
N PHE A 599 -7.44 -0.03 -2.77
CA PHE A 599 -6.63 1.01 -2.15
C PHE A 599 -5.28 1.17 -2.87
N CYS A 600 -4.62 0.07 -3.22
CA CYS A 600 -3.38 0.08 -4.01
C CYS A 600 -3.60 0.81 -5.33
N ASN A 601 -4.73 0.59 -5.99
CA ASN A 601 -5.01 1.26 -7.25
C ASN A 601 -5.26 2.76 -7.07
N SER A 602 -5.92 3.18 -5.99
CA SER A 602 -6.12 4.62 -5.73
C SER A 602 -4.80 5.33 -5.42
N PHE A 603 -3.91 4.66 -4.68
CA PHE A 603 -2.54 5.14 -4.45
C PHE A 603 -1.74 5.20 -5.76
N ALA A 604 -1.81 4.15 -6.58
CA ALA A 604 -1.18 4.09 -7.90
C ALA A 604 -1.72 5.18 -8.85
N SER A 605 -3.02 5.53 -8.77
CA SER A 605 -3.58 6.65 -9.54
C SER A 605 -2.94 7.98 -9.14
N GLY A 606 -2.65 8.18 -7.85
CA GLY A 606 -1.93 9.37 -7.35
C GLY A 606 -0.50 9.46 -7.89
N MET A 607 0.23 8.34 -7.84
CA MET A 607 1.56 8.23 -8.44
C MET A 607 1.53 8.44 -9.97
N GLY A 608 0.52 7.87 -10.63
CA GLY A 608 0.26 8.05 -12.06
C GLY A 608 0.00 9.50 -12.43
N MET A 609 -0.76 10.22 -11.59
CA MET A 609 -0.97 11.66 -11.77
C MET A 609 0.35 12.41 -11.70
N ARG A 610 1.24 12.09 -10.75
CA ARG A 610 2.57 12.71 -10.69
C ARG A 610 3.39 12.39 -11.94
N LEU A 611 3.39 11.13 -12.36
CA LEU A 611 4.09 10.69 -13.57
C LEU A 611 3.68 11.59 -14.75
N LEU A 612 2.39 11.83 -14.91
CA LEU A 612 1.87 12.71 -15.96
C LEU A 612 2.20 14.18 -15.79
N THR A 613 2.13 14.72 -14.58
CA THR A 613 2.48 16.13 -14.35
C THR A 613 3.93 16.42 -14.70
N THR A 614 4.77 15.38 -14.70
CA THR A 614 6.20 15.53 -14.99
C THR A 614 6.56 15.16 -16.42
N PHE A 615 5.79 14.30 -17.08
CA PHE A 615 5.95 14.14 -18.52
C PHE A 615 5.47 15.39 -19.24
N ASP A 616 6.12 15.71 -20.36
CA ASP A 616 5.71 16.76 -21.31
C ASP A 616 4.28 16.59 -21.86
N PHE A 617 3.50 15.62 -21.38
CA PHE A 617 2.11 15.44 -21.74
C PHE A 617 1.30 16.72 -21.50
N PHE A 618 1.62 17.47 -20.45
CA PHE A 618 0.98 18.75 -20.17
C PHE A 618 1.73 19.97 -20.72
N SER A 619 2.89 19.82 -21.38
CA SER A 619 3.65 20.98 -21.89
C SER A 619 2.93 21.71 -23.02
N GLN A 620 1.93 21.05 -23.61
CA GLN A 620 1.00 21.65 -24.55
C GLN A 620 -0.08 22.52 -23.86
N ILE A 621 -0.18 22.50 -22.53
CA ILE A 621 -1.12 23.32 -21.77
C ILE A 621 -0.41 24.61 -21.33
N PRO A 622 -0.82 25.79 -21.83
CA PRO A 622 -0.13 27.06 -21.60
C PRO A 622 -0.09 27.51 -20.12
N PHE A 623 -0.91 26.92 -19.25
CA PHE A 623 -0.88 27.19 -17.81
C PHE A 623 0.25 26.45 -17.08
N GLN A 624 0.85 25.40 -17.66
CA GLN A 624 1.82 24.57 -16.96
C GLN A 624 3.11 25.33 -16.61
N GLU A 625 3.61 26.18 -17.52
CA GLU A 625 4.82 26.97 -17.27
C GLU A 625 4.68 27.84 -16.02
N ASN A 626 3.51 28.45 -15.82
CA ASN A 626 3.23 29.25 -14.63
C ASN A 626 3.18 28.40 -13.35
N VAL A 627 2.64 27.18 -13.42
CA VAL A 627 2.58 26.26 -12.27
C VAL A 627 3.96 25.75 -11.91
N ILE A 628 4.78 25.39 -12.90
CA ILE A 628 6.16 24.94 -12.70
C ILE A 628 6.97 26.09 -12.09
N ALA A 629 6.92 27.29 -12.68
CA ALA A 629 7.63 28.45 -12.17
C ALA A 629 7.20 28.80 -10.73
N TYR A 630 5.90 28.77 -10.43
CA TYR A 630 5.39 28.96 -9.07
C TYR A 630 5.91 27.88 -8.11
N TYR A 631 5.97 26.63 -8.56
CA TYR A 631 6.46 25.51 -7.76
C TYR A 631 7.97 25.57 -7.50
N GLU A 632 8.76 25.95 -8.51
CA GLU A 632 10.19 26.20 -8.39
C GLU A 632 10.47 27.38 -7.46
N GLN A 633 9.67 28.44 -7.55
CA GLN A 633 9.75 29.57 -6.62
C GLN A 633 9.40 29.15 -5.20
N LEU A 634 8.33 28.38 -5.00
CA LEU A 634 7.96 27.87 -3.68
C LEU A 634 9.05 26.97 -3.08
N GLN A 635 9.71 26.15 -3.91
CA GLN A 635 10.86 25.35 -3.51
C GLN A 635 12.04 26.22 -3.06
N ALA A 636 12.37 27.25 -3.83
CA ALA A 636 13.41 28.21 -3.49
C ALA A 636 13.11 28.94 -2.18
N ASP A 637 11.87 29.42 -2.00
CA ASP A 637 11.40 30.12 -0.80
C ASP A 637 11.45 29.23 0.45
N LEU A 638 11.20 27.93 0.30
CA LEU A 638 11.27 26.96 1.39
C LEU A 638 12.70 26.47 1.67
N GLY A 639 13.70 26.84 0.85
CA GLY A 639 15.06 26.30 0.96
C GLY A 639 15.13 24.80 0.64
N VAL A 640 14.20 24.30 -0.17
CA VAL A 640 14.05 22.89 -0.51
C VAL A 640 14.26 22.73 -2.00
N LYS A 641 15.24 21.93 -2.41
CA LYS A 641 15.42 21.56 -3.83
C LYS A 641 15.02 20.13 -4.01
N MET A 642 14.05 19.86 -4.87
CA MET A 642 13.83 18.49 -5.30
C MET A 642 14.97 18.08 -6.22
N GLN A 643 15.59 16.92 -5.95
CA GLN A 643 16.58 16.39 -6.88
C GLN A 643 15.93 16.25 -8.27
N SER A 644 16.68 16.64 -9.31
CA SER A 644 16.20 16.63 -10.69
C SER A 644 15.52 15.30 -10.97
N VAL A 645 14.25 15.39 -11.31
CA VAL A 645 13.33 14.27 -11.36
C VAL A 645 13.73 13.27 -12.46
N ASP A 646 14.68 13.64 -13.31
CA ASP A 646 15.12 12.94 -14.51
C ASP A 646 15.64 11.53 -14.26
N GLU A 647 16.35 11.24 -13.15
CA GLU A 647 16.79 9.88 -12.79
C GLU A 647 15.64 9.00 -12.28
N VAL A 648 14.76 9.60 -11.51
CA VAL A 648 13.63 8.91 -10.89
C VAL A 648 12.53 8.61 -11.93
N LEU A 649 12.39 9.50 -12.91
CA LEU A 649 11.35 9.50 -13.93
C LEU A 649 11.83 9.15 -15.33
N THR A 650 13.09 8.71 -15.49
CA THR A 650 13.60 8.36 -16.81
C THR A 650 12.68 7.32 -17.44
N ASN A 651 11.94 7.73 -18.47
CA ASN A 651 11.04 6.86 -19.20
C ASN A 651 11.74 6.52 -20.51
N ALA A 652 11.92 5.23 -20.76
CA ALA A 652 12.37 4.80 -22.07
C ALA A 652 11.22 5.00 -23.06
N ARG A 653 11.45 5.89 -24.03
CA ARG A 653 10.50 6.15 -25.12
C ARG A 653 10.85 5.20 -26.29
N PRO A 654 9.90 4.97 -27.21
CA PRO A 654 10.24 4.44 -28.53
C PRO A 654 11.51 5.12 -29.07
N ASP A 655 12.51 4.32 -29.42
CA ASP A 655 13.85 4.74 -29.88
C ASP A 655 14.84 5.29 -28.84
N ILE A 656 14.42 5.65 -27.62
CA ILE A 656 15.27 6.21 -26.55
C ILE A 656 15.29 5.28 -25.34
N GLY A 657 16.42 4.63 -25.07
CA GLY A 657 16.48 3.59 -24.03
C GLY A 657 15.76 2.29 -24.40
N ASP A 658 15.00 2.27 -25.50
CA ASP A 658 14.34 1.08 -26.05
C ASP A 658 15.31 0.01 -26.55
N CYS A 659 16.60 0.29 -26.66
CA CYS A 659 17.64 -0.72 -26.93
C CYS A 659 18.31 -1.22 -25.64
N ALA A 660 17.94 -0.65 -24.49
CA ALA A 660 18.38 -1.09 -23.18
C ALA A 660 17.64 -2.36 -22.72
N GLY A 661 18.11 -2.93 -21.61
CA GLY A 661 17.45 -4.05 -20.95
C GLY A 661 16.05 -3.70 -20.41
N GLY A 662 15.40 -4.69 -19.82
CA GLY A 662 14.08 -4.57 -19.19
C GLY A 662 13.64 -5.93 -18.67
N PHE A 663 12.67 -5.96 -17.76
CA PHE A 663 12.20 -7.21 -17.12
C PHE A 663 11.85 -8.28 -18.16
N PHE A 664 11.04 -7.93 -19.16
CA PHE A 664 10.56 -8.88 -20.16
C PHE A 664 11.65 -9.31 -21.15
N ARG A 665 12.60 -8.43 -21.51
CA ARG A 665 13.76 -8.83 -22.33
C ARG A 665 14.68 -9.80 -21.63
N HIS A 666 14.94 -9.54 -20.35
CA HIS A 666 15.73 -10.43 -19.52
C HIS A 666 15.03 -11.78 -19.35
N ALA A 667 13.72 -11.76 -19.04
CA ALA A 667 12.91 -12.98 -18.90
C ALA A 667 12.78 -13.78 -20.21
N ALA A 668 12.78 -13.11 -21.36
CA ALA A 668 12.73 -13.74 -22.68
C ALA A 668 14.11 -14.15 -23.23
N ALA A 669 15.17 -14.11 -22.41
CA ALA A 669 16.54 -14.44 -22.83
C ALA A 669 17.01 -13.68 -24.10
N GLY A 670 16.54 -12.44 -24.27
CA GLY A 670 16.86 -11.60 -25.43
C GLY A 670 15.96 -11.76 -26.65
N ASP A 671 14.97 -12.66 -26.63
CA ASP A 671 13.96 -12.73 -27.72
C ASP A 671 13.03 -11.52 -27.65
N GLU A 672 13.23 -10.59 -28.59
CA GLU A 672 12.46 -9.34 -28.67
C GLU A 672 10.97 -9.58 -28.91
N SER A 673 10.62 -10.62 -29.68
CA SER A 673 9.23 -10.93 -30.02
C SER A 673 8.47 -11.46 -28.82
N LEU A 674 9.06 -12.43 -28.11
CA LEU A 674 8.52 -12.96 -26.87
C LEU A 674 8.42 -11.88 -25.80
N ALA A 675 9.45 -11.05 -25.65
CA ALA A 675 9.43 -9.93 -24.70
C ALA A 675 8.30 -8.94 -25.00
N LEU A 676 8.07 -8.63 -26.28
CA LEU A 676 6.96 -7.77 -26.71
C LEU A 676 5.60 -8.39 -26.34
N TYR A 677 5.38 -9.67 -26.65
CA TYR A 677 4.13 -10.36 -26.31
C TYR A 677 3.88 -10.44 -24.81
N LEU A 678 4.91 -10.78 -24.02
CA LEU A 678 4.80 -10.81 -22.56
C LEU A 678 4.51 -9.43 -21.98
N SER A 679 5.17 -8.38 -22.50
CA SER A 679 4.92 -7.00 -22.07
C SER A 679 3.49 -6.56 -22.39
N TYR A 680 2.98 -6.90 -23.58
CA TYR A 680 1.62 -6.58 -24.00
C TYR A 680 0.60 -7.32 -23.14
N PHE A 681 0.80 -8.63 -22.92
CA PHE A 681 -0.04 -9.41 -22.03
C PHE A 681 -0.07 -8.83 -20.61
N ALA A 682 1.09 -8.46 -20.06
CA ALA A 682 1.18 -7.85 -18.73
C ALA A 682 0.46 -6.48 -18.67
N LYS A 683 0.57 -5.63 -19.70
CA LYS A 683 -0.20 -4.39 -19.79
C LYS A 683 -1.70 -4.66 -19.79
N MET A 684 -2.16 -5.58 -20.63
CA MET A 684 -3.57 -5.96 -20.73
C MET A 684 -4.09 -6.59 -19.44
N PHE A 685 -3.25 -7.30 -18.69
CA PHE A 685 -3.61 -7.83 -17.38
C PHE A 685 -3.69 -6.72 -16.33
N LEU A 686 -2.67 -5.86 -16.24
CA LEU A 686 -2.59 -4.79 -15.25
C LEU A 686 -3.61 -3.67 -15.48
N VAL A 687 -4.15 -3.50 -16.70
CA VAL A 687 -5.18 -2.47 -16.99
C VAL A 687 -6.58 -2.86 -16.52
N ILE A 688 -6.85 -4.14 -16.28
CA ILE A 688 -8.20 -4.64 -15.95
C ILE A 688 -8.74 -4.00 -14.67
N LEU A 689 -7.94 -4.02 -13.60
CA LEU A 689 -8.37 -3.50 -12.29
C LEU A 689 -8.48 -1.97 -12.25
N PRO A 690 -7.53 -1.19 -12.82
CA PRO A 690 -7.73 0.24 -13.04
C PRO A 690 -8.97 0.57 -13.86
N GLY A 691 -9.20 -0.16 -14.96
CA GLY A 691 -10.40 0.00 -15.78
C GLY A 691 -11.68 -0.28 -15.00
N LEU A 692 -11.71 -1.39 -14.24
CA LEU A 692 -12.84 -1.73 -13.38
C LEU A 692 -13.11 -0.63 -12.33
N ASN A 693 -12.08 -0.17 -11.61
CA ASN A 693 -12.24 0.88 -10.60
C ASN A 693 -12.74 2.19 -11.22
N ALA A 694 -12.29 2.54 -12.43
CA ALA A 694 -12.80 3.70 -13.15
C ALA A 694 -14.32 3.59 -13.37
N VAL A 695 -14.79 2.46 -13.92
CA VAL A 695 -16.23 2.25 -14.16
C VAL A 695 -17.02 2.21 -12.86
N GLN A 696 -16.48 1.59 -11.80
CA GLN A 696 -17.11 1.59 -10.47
C GLN A 696 -17.28 3.00 -9.91
N TRP A 697 -16.25 3.83 -9.98
CA TRP A 697 -16.30 5.21 -9.49
C TRP A 697 -17.26 6.07 -10.31
N PHE A 698 -17.25 5.96 -11.64
CA PHE A 698 -18.20 6.68 -12.49
C PHE A 698 -19.64 6.22 -12.29
N SER A 699 -19.89 4.91 -12.18
CA SER A 699 -21.22 4.38 -11.86
C SER A 699 -21.74 4.96 -10.54
N ARG A 700 -20.90 5.00 -9.49
CA ARG A 700 -21.24 5.63 -8.20
C ARG A 700 -21.44 7.13 -8.31
N ALA A 701 -20.70 7.82 -9.17
CA ALA A 701 -20.87 9.25 -9.40
C ALA A 701 -22.22 9.54 -10.07
N VAL A 702 -22.56 8.79 -11.13
CA VAL A 702 -23.83 8.90 -11.86
C VAL A 702 -25.03 8.59 -10.95
N SER A 703 -24.97 7.51 -10.19
CA SER A 703 -26.02 7.16 -9.22
C SER A 703 -26.18 8.22 -8.13
N GLY A 704 -25.06 8.79 -7.65
CA GLY A 704 -25.07 9.90 -6.70
C GLY A 704 -25.67 11.20 -7.28
N ALA A 705 -25.44 11.46 -8.57
CA ALA A 705 -25.96 12.64 -9.28
C ALA A 705 -27.48 12.59 -9.48
N LYS A 706 -28.05 11.41 -9.77
CA LYS A 706 -29.51 11.22 -9.91
C LYS A 706 -30.28 11.64 -8.63
N GLY A 707 -29.67 11.43 -7.46
CA GLY A 707 -30.23 11.80 -6.15
C GLY A 707 -30.01 13.27 -5.72
N MET A 708 -29.60 14.18 -6.61
CA MET A 708 -29.27 15.57 -6.24
C MET A 708 -30.48 16.50 -6.04
N HIS A 709 -31.70 16.02 -6.20
CA HIS A 709 -32.92 16.80 -5.92
C HIS A 709 -33.07 17.03 -4.41
N GLY A 710 -32.93 18.29 -3.94
CA GLY A 710 -33.06 18.64 -2.52
C GLY A 710 -32.52 20.03 -2.15
N LYS A 711 -32.65 20.41 -0.87
CA LYS A 711 -32.22 21.71 -0.31
C LYS A 711 -30.73 22.00 -0.57
N ASN A 712 -30.37 23.28 -0.77
CA ASN A 712 -29.04 23.76 -1.17
C ASN A 712 -27.86 23.23 -0.34
N VAL A 713 -27.99 23.14 1.00
CA VAL A 713 -26.87 22.68 1.87
C VAL A 713 -26.54 21.20 1.66
N ARG A 714 -27.57 20.34 1.58
CA ARG A 714 -27.38 18.91 1.29
C ARG A 714 -26.86 18.68 -0.13
N ARG A 715 -27.27 19.55 -1.07
CA ARG A 715 -26.78 19.55 -2.44
C ARG A 715 -25.27 19.76 -2.52
N ARG A 716 -24.69 20.68 -1.73
CA ARG A 716 -23.23 20.91 -1.71
C ARG A 716 -22.45 19.69 -1.22
N LYS A 717 -22.83 19.09 -0.09
CA LYS A 717 -22.16 17.87 0.43
C LYS A 717 -22.27 16.70 -0.56
N ARG A 718 -23.43 16.52 -1.20
CA ARG A 718 -23.63 15.50 -2.24
C ARG A 718 -22.79 15.78 -3.47
N LEU A 719 -22.74 17.02 -3.93
CA LEU A 719 -21.91 17.45 -5.07
C LEU A 719 -20.43 17.17 -4.83
N MET A 720 -19.90 17.48 -3.63
CA MET A 720 -18.50 17.17 -3.31
C MET A 720 -18.22 15.67 -3.38
N ARG A 721 -19.13 14.81 -2.88
CA ARG A 721 -18.99 13.35 -3.02
C ARG A 721 -19.01 12.88 -4.48
N VAL A 722 -19.91 13.43 -5.29
CA VAL A 722 -19.96 13.13 -6.73
C VAL A 722 -18.66 13.57 -7.40
N LEU A 723 -18.16 14.77 -7.11
CA LEU A 723 -16.90 15.28 -7.64
C LEU A 723 -15.72 14.40 -7.23
N THR A 724 -15.61 14.01 -5.96
CA THR A 724 -14.56 13.09 -5.50
C THR A 724 -14.59 11.78 -6.27
N ARG A 725 -15.78 11.20 -6.49
CA ARG A 725 -15.92 9.96 -7.29
C ARG A 725 -15.53 10.19 -8.75
N MET A 726 -15.89 11.33 -9.34
CA MET A 726 -15.47 11.68 -10.71
C MET A 726 -13.95 11.82 -10.82
N VAL A 727 -13.31 12.47 -9.84
CA VAL A 727 -11.84 12.62 -9.79
C VAL A 727 -11.15 11.26 -9.70
N LEU A 728 -11.61 10.38 -8.79
CA LEU A 728 -11.07 9.03 -8.65
C LEU A 728 -11.29 8.18 -9.91
N GLY A 729 -12.46 8.30 -10.55
CA GLY A 729 -12.75 7.64 -11.82
C GLY A 729 -11.85 8.12 -12.96
N ALA A 730 -11.69 9.44 -13.09
CA ALA A 730 -10.84 10.06 -14.10
C ALA A 730 -9.36 9.70 -13.90
N ALA A 731 -8.87 9.72 -12.65
CA ALA A 731 -7.51 9.33 -12.32
C ALA A 731 -7.23 7.86 -12.68
N ALA A 732 -8.19 6.96 -12.47
CA ALA A 732 -8.07 5.56 -12.87
C ALA A 732 -8.08 5.38 -14.41
N VAL A 733 -8.90 6.13 -15.16
CA VAL A 733 -8.83 6.14 -16.65
C VAL A 733 -7.47 6.62 -17.12
N LEU A 734 -6.98 7.68 -16.51
CA LEU A 734 -5.70 8.27 -16.85
C LEU A 734 -4.54 7.30 -16.58
N GLN A 735 -4.64 6.51 -15.52
CA GLN A 735 -3.74 5.40 -15.24
C GLN A 735 -3.78 4.29 -16.32
N CYS A 736 -4.97 3.98 -16.86
CA CYS A 736 -5.08 3.05 -18.00
C CYS A 736 -4.39 3.62 -19.25
N VAL A 737 -4.60 4.90 -19.54
CA VAL A 737 -3.98 5.59 -20.69
C VAL A 737 -2.46 5.56 -20.57
N LEU A 738 -1.92 5.87 -19.39
CA LEU A 738 -0.51 5.77 -19.08
C LEU A 738 0.06 4.38 -19.39
N LEU A 739 -0.57 3.34 -18.84
CA LEU A 739 -0.10 1.97 -18.96
C LEU A 739 -0.11 1.46 -20.41
N LEU A 740 -1.17 1.79 -21.16
CA LEU A 740 -1.34 1.32 -22.53
C LEU A 740 -0.46 2.09 -23.51
N PHE A 741 -0.46 3.43 -23.44
CA PHE A 741 0.07 4.28 -24.50
C PHE A 741 1.39 4.98 -24.17
N VAL A 742 1.69 5.26 -22.90
CA VAL A 742 2.86 6.08 -22.53
C VAL A 742 4.07 5.23 -22.17
N PHE A 743 3.86 4.11 -21.48
CA PHE A 743 4.98 3.34 -20.93
C PHE A 743 5.32 2.10 -21.72
N ASN A 744 6.61 1.86 -21.91
CA ASN A 744 7.11 0.59 -22.42
C ASN A 744 7.56 -0.30 -21.25
N LEU A 745 6.79 -1.34 -20.91
CA LEU A 745 7.20 -2.29 -19.87
C LEU A 745 8.44 -3.11 -20.27
N ASN A 746 8.79 -3.10 -21.56
CA ASN A 746 9.94 -3.84 -22.08
C ASN A 746 11.28 -3.13 -21.87
N ALA A 747 11.26 -1.88 -21.39
CA ALA A 747 12.45 -1.04 -21.33
C ALA A 747 12.86 -0.71 -19.88
N ALA A 748 14.10 -0.25 -19.71
CA ALA A 748 14.69 0.10 -18.42
C ALA A 748 14.13 1.44 -17.92
N ASN A 749 13.06 1.36 -17.16
CA ASN A 749 12.40 2.56 -16.62
C ASN A 749 13.01 3.02 -15.29
N GLY A 750 12.74 4.28 -14.96
CA GLY A 750 13.11 4.91 -13.69
C GLY A 750 12.46 4.27 -12.47
N ALA A 751 13.01 4.56 -11.30
CA ALA A 751 12.59 3.98 -10.02
C ALA A 751 11.09 4.21 -9.73
N LEU A 752 10.58 5.40 -10.04
CA LEU A 752 9.20 5.76 -9.72
C LEU A 752 8.21 5.00 -10.60
N LEU A 753 8.55 4.75 -11.87
CA LEU A 753 7.69 3.95 -12.73
C LEU A 753 7.61 2.50 -12.24
N ASN A 754 8.74 1.92 -11.86
CA ASN A 754 8.76 0.55 -11.35
C ASN A 754 7.99 0.44 -10.02
N LEU A 755 8.08 1.44 -9.14
CA LEU A 755 7.24 1.48 -7.93
C LEU A 755 5.76 1.58 -8.29
N TRP A 756 5.39 2.41 -9.26
CA TRP A 756 3.99 2.53 -9.72
C TRP A 756 3.47 1.21 -10.29
N LEU A 757 4.28 0.50 -11.09
CA LEU A 757 3.97 -0.86 -11.58
C LEU A 757 3.85 -1.86 -10.43
N ALA A 758 4.68 -1.72 -9.39
CA ALA A 758 4.60 -2.55 -8.19
C ALA A 758 3.28 -2.31 -7.42
N PHE A 759 2.79 -1.07 -7.33
CA PHE A 759 1.45 -0.80 -6.75
C PHE A 759 0.30 -1.31 -7.64
N LEU A 760 0.43 -1.23 -8.96
CA LEU A 760 -0.52 -1.83 -9.90
C LEU A 760 -0.61 -3.35 -9.70
N LEU A 761 0.53 -4.02 -9.59
CA LEU A 761 0.58 -5.43 -9.25
C LEU A 761 0.10 -5.70 -7.82
N GLY A 762 0.38 -4.77 -6.90
CA GLY A 762 -0.18 -4.76 -5.55
C GLY A 762 -1.71 -4.75 -5.55
N ALA A 763 -2.35 -4.04 -6.48
CA ALA A 763 -3.81 -4.09 -6.62
C ALA A 763 -4.32 -5.49 -7.02
N VAL A 764 -3.56 -6.25 -7.80
CA VAL A 764 -3.86 -7.66 -8.13
C VAL A 764 -3.72 -8.54 -6.88
N PHE A 765 -2.66 -8.34 -6.09
CA PHE A 765 -2.49 -9.05 -4.83
C PHE A 765 -3.55 -8.69 -3.78
N GLU A 766 -3.91 -7.41 -3.67
CA GLU A 766 -5.01 -6.92 -2.84
C GLU A 766 -6.32 -7.60 -3.26
N SER A 767 -6.55 -7.70 -4.57
CA SER A 767 -7.69 -8.40 -5.15
C SER A 767 -7.75 -9.87 -4.74
N TYR A 768 -6.58 -10.54 -4.79
CA TYR A 768 -6.42 -11.94 -4.40
C TYR A 768 -6.71 -12.14 -2.91
N LEU A 769 -6.03 -11.37 -2.06
CA LEU A 769 -6.19 -11.51 -0.62
C LEU A 769 -7.57 -11.10 -0.11
N ALA A 770 -8.29 -10.22 -0.82
CA ALA A 770 -9.66 -9.87 -0.48
C ALA A 770 -10.63 -11.07 -0.52
N CYS A 771 -10.27 -12.12 -1.28
CA CYS A 771 -11.00 -13.39 -1.30
C CYS A 771 -10.59 -14.32 -0.15
N GLU A 772 -9.48 -14.02 0.53
CA GLU A 772 -8.99 -14.75 1.70
C GLU A 772 -9.48 -14.09 3.00
N GLU A 773 -9.56 -14.88 4.08
CA GLU A 773 -9.95 -14.34 5.38
C GLU A 773 -8.76 -13.74 6.14
N ILE A 774 -8.55 -12.44 5.97
CA ILE A 774 -7.47 -11.69 6.64
C ILE A 774 -7.94 -11.16 7.99
N ARG A 775 -8.00 -12.05 9.00
CA ARG A 775 -8.43 -11.70 10.37
C ARG A 775 -7.54 -12.37 11.41
N GLY A 776 -7.73 -11.98 12.67
CA GLY A 776 -7.09 -12.58 13.83
C GLY A 776 -5.78 -11.94 14.27
N ALA A 777 -5.15 -12.54 15.29
CA ALA A 777 -3.91 -12.05 15.90
C ALA A 777 -2.75 -11.98 14.88
N PHE A 778 -2.68 -12.92 13.94
CA PHE A 778 -1.62 -12.91 12.93
C PHE A 778 -1.67 -11.66 12.03
N ARG A 779 -2.85 -11.14 11.71
CA ARG A 779 -2.98 -9.85 11.01
C ARG A 779 -2.42 -8.71 11.83
N GLN A 780 -2.83 -8.62 13.10
CA GLN A 780 -2.33 -7.58 14.01
C GLN A 780 -0.80 -7.65 14.13
N PHE A 781 -0.23 -8.86 14.11
CA PHE A 781 1.21 -9.07 14.10
C PHE A 781 1.84 -8.50 12.83
N VAL A 782 1.35 -8.91 11.65
CA VAL A 782 1.88 -8.43 10.37
C VAL A 782 1.75 -6.91 10.24
N THR A 783 0.59 -6.33 10.57
CA THR A 783 0.38 -4.88 10.55
C THR A 783 1.33 -4.17 11.51
N ALA A 784 1.57 -4.72 12.70
CA ALA A 784 2.52 -4.14 13.65
C ALA A 784 3.97 -4.25 13.15
N VAL A 785 4.38 -5.38 12.58
CA VAL A 785 5.71 -5.55 11.97
C VAL A 785 5.90 -4.54 10.84
N VAL A 786 4.92 -4.45 9.94
CA VAL A 786 4.91 -3.48 8.84
C VAL A 786 4.99 -2.04 9.37
N PHE A 787 4.26 -1.71 10.44
CA PHE A 787 4.33 -0.39 11.08
C PHE A 787 5.67 -0.09 11.77
N ILE A 788 6.41 -1.11 12.22
CA ILE A 788 7.77 -0.92 12.76
C ILE A 788 8.75 -0.57 11.64
N PHE A 789 8.61 -1.22 10.48
CA PHE A 789 9.55 -1.08 9.36
C PHE A 789 9.34 0.20 8.54
N ILE A 790 8.09 0.65 8.34
CA ILE A 790 7.77 2.00 7.85
C ILE A 790 8.08 2.94 8.97
#